data_AF-B8BKU7-F1
#
_entry.id   AF-B8BKU7-F1
#
_cell.length_a   1.000
_cell.length_b   1.000
_cell.length_c   1.000
_cell.angle_alpha   90.00
_cell.angle_beta   90.00
_cell.angle_gamma   90.00
#
_symmetry.space_group_name_H-M   'P 1'
#
loop_
_entity.id
_entity.type
_entity.pdbx_description
1 polymer ?
#
loop_
_entity_poly.entity_id
_entity_poly.type
_entity_poly.pdbx_seq_one_letter_code
_entity_poly.pdbx_strand_id
1 'polypeptide(L)'
;MDPSGSGPRHGRLLISPSLSSPTFSTSSPSRSPAPHHDRRNSTSSPQPLLPFPSPSSSRSGGGGGGAAGGPRAAGALPSASQPAFAHNARVAAALAPAAAFLLDLGGLPVFAVLAVGLAAAYLLDALRQRQGAFFTVWAALIAADVAFFFSASLSSAASASVPLTVLALLLCAETSFLIGVWASLQFRWIQLENPTIVAALERLLFACVPIAAPAIFTWAVVSAVGMANASYYLATFSMVFYWLFSIPRPSSFKNRKQDAPWQDTDGILGPLESCVHALYLLFVPVLFHAASHHATLFASWANVCDLLLLFFIPFLFQLYASTRGALWWITRDARTMDQIRMANGLVALVVVVLCLEVRVVFHSFERYIHAPPPLNYLLVTVTMLGGALGMAAHAAGKVGDAVSSVAFTGLAVLVSGAGAIVIGFPIMFLPLPMISGYYAARFFTKKSLSSYFTFVAIASMMVLWFVVHNYWDLNIWIAGMPLKSFTKYVVAAVIMAMTVPGLALLPTKLRFLVELGLTGHALLICYIENRLFNYATMYYFGFEDDVMYPSYMVLFTTFLGLALVRRLSVDQRVGPKAAWILTCLYSSKLSMLFITSRSVLWVSAVLLLAVTPPLLLYRDKSKGASRMKVWQAYFHASVVAFSAWLCRETIFEALQWWNGRPPSDGLLLGSYILLTGLACIPIVALHFPHAQSAKRFLVLVVATGLLFVIMQPPIKLSWVYRSEFIKAAHLSDDDTSIYGFIASKPTWPSWLLIATVVLTLAAVTSIIPVKYVVELRALYALGVGITLGIYISVQYFFQAVVLYPLLVATIVLAAVFIVFTHLPSESSTRVLPWVFSFLVVLFPITYLLEGHLRAKNFVDDEEAENFTNMLAIEGARMSLLGLYAAIFMIIALEIKFELALLLREKAADKGVTHGPPGRSSAFPPKARLLQQRRAHAAPTFTIKRLAAEAAWMPAIGNFSTVLCFIICLILNVTLTGGSNRAIFFLAPILLLLNQDSDIIAGFGDRQRYFPVTISISVYLVLTALYRLWEETWPGSGGWALDIGGPGWFFAVKNVALLMMTLPNHILFNRFMWDYVRQTDAKLLLTLPLNLPSIIMTDILTVRVLGLLGAIYSLSQYVISRRIRLAGMKYI
;
A
#
# COMPACT_ATOMS: atom_id res chain seq x y z
N MET A 1 -51.46 -10.05 9.15
CA MET A 1 -51.61 -10.61 7.80
C MET A 1 -50.21 -10.81 7.25
N ASP A 2 -49.74 -12.05 7.22
CA ASP A 2 -48.69 -12.49 6.29
C ASP A 2 -49.38 -13.04 5.03
N PRO A 3 -48.80 -13.04 3.79
CA PRO A 3 -47.43 -13.52 3.54
C PRO A 3 -46.62 -12.90 2.36
N SER A 4 -45.31 -13.20 2.36
CA SER A 4 -44.40 -13.50 1.23
C SER A 4 -44.21 -12.53 0.04
N GLY A 5 -42.96 -12.09 -0.17
CA GLY A 5 -42.50 -11.51 -1.44
C GLY A 5 -40.99 -11.25 -1.52
N SER A 6 -40.26 -12.19 -2.14
CA SER A 6 -38.98 -12.04 -2.87
C SER A 6 -37.87 -11.13 -2.32
N GLY A 7 -36.79 -11.76 -1.83
CA GLY A 7 -35.55 -11.07 -1.47
C GLY A 7 -34.77 -10.52 -2.67
N PRO A 8 -34.15 -9.32 -2.55
CA PRO A 8 -33.11 -8.88 -3.45
C PRO A 8 -31.72 -9.24 -2.92
N ARG A 9 -30.90 -9.77 -3.84
CA ARG A 9 -29.53 -10.25 -3.67
C ARG A 9 -28.64 -9.23 -2.95
N HIS A 10 -28.03 -9.65 -1.84
CA HIS A 10 -26.92 -8.95 -1.20
C HIS A 10 -25.64 -9.06 -2.04
N GLY A 11 -25.31 -8.00 -2.78
CA GLY A 11 -23.96 -7.79 -3.33
C GLY A 11 -23.17 -6.84 -2.44
N ARG A 12 -22.58 -7.33 -1.34
CA ARG A 12 -21.59 -6.57 -0.56
C ARG A 12 -20.22 -6.73 -1.21
N LEU A 13 -19.69 -5.64 -1.79
CA LEU A 13 -18.29 -5.54 -2.19
C LEU A 13 -17.42 -5.38 -0.94
N LEU A 14 -16.69 -6.45 -0.61
CA LEU A 14 -15.61 -6.47 0.38
C LEU A 14 -14.41 -5.70 -0.20
N ILE A 15 -14.21 -4.45 0.22
CA ILE A 15 -12.95 -3.73 -0.01
C ILE A 15 -12.12 -3.85 1.26
N SER A 16 -11.13 -4.75 1.24
CA SER A 16 -10.05 -4.82 2.24
C SER A 16 -8.87 -3.93 1.80
N PRO A 17 -8.54 -2.84 2.52
CA PRO A 17 -7.30 -2.11 2.32
C PRO A 17 -6.20 -2.73 3.19
N SER A 18 -5.42 -3.66 2.61
CA SER A 18 -4.12 -4.04 3.16
C SER A 18 -3.07 -3.90 2.07
N LEU A 19 -2.57 -2.67 1.87
CA LEU A 19 -1.38 -2.42 1.05
C LEU A 19 -0.44 -1.50 1.82
N SER A 20 0.60 -2.12 2.35
CA SER A 20 1.79 -1.50 2.91
C SER A 20 2.47 -0.63 1.86
N SER A 21 2.82 0.59 2.25
CA SER A 21 3.48 1.57 1.40
C SER A 21 4.93 1.15 1.09
N PRO A 22 5.40 1.28 -0.17
CA PRO A 22 6.81 1.08 -0.48
C PRO A 22 7.62 2.27 0.04
N THR A 23 8.66 1.95 0.80
CA THR A 23 9.60 2.89 1.40
C THR A 23 10.52 3.46 0.32
N PHE A 24 10.48 4.78 0.09
CA PHE A 24 11.36 5.44 -0.87
C PHE A 24 12.73 5.77 -0.28
N SER A 25 13.79 5.40 -1.01
CA SER A 25 15.17 5.73 -0.69
C SER A 25 15.45 7.23 -0.88
N THR A 26 15.81 7.93 0.20
CA THR A 26 16.23 9.33 0.17
C THR A 26 17.76 9.43 0.08
N SER A 27 18.30 9.57 -1.14
CA SER A 27 19.70 9.93 -1.34
C SER A 27 19.86 11.46 -1.21
N SER A 28 20.51 11.92 -0.12
CA SER A 28 20.89 13.32 0.06
C SER A 28 22.39 13.50 -0.25
N PRO A 29 22.80 14.48 -1.08
CA PRO A 29 24.21 14.78 -1.32
C PRO A 29 24.83 15.49 -0.10
N SER A 30 26.04 15.06 0.25
CA SER A 30 26.86 15.58 1.35
C SER A 30 27.52 16.91 1.02
N ARG A 31 27.46 17.89 1.93
CA ARG A 31 28.41 19.01 2.00
C ARG A 31 28.74 19.34 3.45
N SER A 32 30.04 19.40 3.73
CA SER A 32 30.68 19.78 4.99
C SER A 32 30.72 21.31 5.17
N PRO A 33 30.68 21.84 6.41
CA PRO A 33 30.83 23.27 6.68
C PRO A 33 32.22 23.60 7.26
N ALA A 34 32.72 24.80 6.98
CA ALA A 34 33.72 25.49 7.81
C ALA A 34 33.27 26.96 7.99
N PRO A 35 33.49 27.58 9.17
CA PRO A 35 32.85 28.83 9.57
C PRO A 35 33.77 30.04 9.37
N HIS A 36 33.21 31.25 9.18
CA HIS A 36 33.82 32.48 9.69
C HIS A 36 32.77 33.59 9.89
N HIS A 37 32.92 34.29 11.01
CA HIS A 37 32.22 35.50 11.45
C HIS A 37 32.57 36.72 10.57
N ASP A 38 31.62 37.66 10.37
CA ASP A 38 31.81 39.05 10.83
C ASP A 38 30.58 39.97 10.72
N ARG A 39 30.67 41.09 11.46
CA ARG A 39 29.65 42.06 11.93
C ARG A 39 29.18 43.12 10.91
N ARG A 40 27.92 43.57 11.15
CA ARG A 40 27.32 44.94 11.07
C ARG A 40 27.64 45.88 9.88
N ASN A 41 26.60 46.30 9.14
CA ASN A 41 25.93 47.60 9.36
C ASN A 41 24.71 47.83 8.45
N SER A 42 23.83 48.70 8.95
CA SER A 42 22.52 49.16 8.49
C SER A 42 22.49 49.96 7.18
N THR A 43 21.40 49.84 6.40
CA THR A 43 20.53 50.96 5.98
C THR A 43 19.33 50.48 5.16
N SER A 44 18.23 51.18 5.36
CA SER A 44 16.87 50.92 4.89
C SER A 44 16.60 51.44 3.47
N SER A 45 15.97 50.62 2.62
CA SER A 45 15.10 51.08 1.53
C SER A 45 14.07 49.99 1.18
N PRO A 46 12.79 50.34 0.90
CA PRO A 46 11.76 49.36 0.57
C PRO A 46 11.87 48.96 -0.91
N GLN A 47 12.25 47.71 -1.18
CA GLN A 47 12.24 47.17 -2.54
C GLN A 47 10.79 46.89 -3.01
N PRO A 48 10.41 47.31 -4.22
CA PRO A 48 9.16 46.88 -4.85
C PRO A 48 9.23 45.39 -5.22
N LEU A 49 8.11 44.69 -5.05
CA LEU A 49 7.86 43.32 -5.50
C LEU A 49 8.23 43.18 -6.99
N LEU A 50 9.39 42.57 -7.26
CA LEU A 50 9.78 42.16 -8.59
C LEU A 50 8.96 40.92 -9.03
N PRO A 51 8.59 40.83 -10.32
CA PRO A 51 8.04 39.62 -10.91
C PRO A 51 9.09 38.51 -10.94
N PHE A 52 8.61 37.27 -10.92
CA PHE A 52 9.38 36.02 -10.87
C PHE A 52 10.60 36.01 -11.83
N PRO A 53 11.75 35.43 -11.43
CA PRO A 53 12.98 35.52 -12.19
C PRO A 53 12.91 34.70 -13.48
N SER A 54 13.07 35.39 -14.62
CA SER A 54 13.41 34.84 -15.93
C SER A 54 14.90 34.47 -15.95
N PRO A 55 15.32 33.33 -16.53
CA PRO A 55 16.73 33.01 -16.67
C PRO A 55 17.29 33.77 -17.87
N SER A 56 17.90 34.93 -17.64
CA SER A 56 18.74 35.60 -18.65
C SER A 56 20.19 35.57 -18.19
N SER A 57 21.03 34.94 -19.01
CA SER A 57 22.46 34.81 -18.83
C SER A 57 23.17 36.09 -19.28
N SER A 58 23.86 36.77 -18.38
CA SER A 58 24.86 37.78 -18.73
C SER A 58 26.26 37.27 -18.39
N ARG A 59 27.03 36.93 -19.44
CA ARG A 59 28.49 36.80 -19.40
C ARG A 59 29.10 38.19 -19.25
N SER A 60 30.07 38.33 -18.34
CA SER A 60 31.11 39.36 -18.41
C SER A 60 32.46 38.69 -18.20
N GLY A 61 33.34 38.76 -19.20
CA GLY A 61 34.73 38.33 -19.13
C GLY A 61 35.70 39.49 -18.94
N GLY A 62 36.96 39.15 -18.66
CA GLY A 62 38.14 40.04 -18.52
C GLY A 62 38.62 40.06 -17.07
N GLY A 63 39.63 39.27 -16.65
CA GLY A 63 41.08 39.45 -16.88
C GLY A 63 41.70 39.81 -15.51
N GLY A 64 42.87 39.40 -15.02
CA GLY A 64 44.02 38.59 -15.45
C GLY A 64 45.05 38.66 -14.28
N GLY A 65 45.95 37.68 -14.17
CA GLY A 65 47.08 37.64 -13.23
C GLY A 65 46.79 36.95 -11.88
N GLY A 66 47.63 36.09 -11.31
CA GLY A 66 48.97 35.62 -11.62
C GLY A 66 49.26 34.39 -10.74
N ALA A 67 50.25 33.61 -11.17
CA ALA A 67 50.56 32.27 -10.69
C ALA A 67 51.14 32.19 -9.25
N ALA A 68 50.83 31.08 -8.56
CA ALA A 68 51.77 30.36 -7.70
C ALA A 68 51.21 28.94 -7.43
N GLY A 69 51.93 27.92 -7.89
CA GLY A 69 51.55 26.52 -7.82
C GLY A 69 51.88 25.87 -6.47
N GLY A 70 51.01 24.95 -6.07
CA GLY A 70 51.24 23.94 -5.03
C GLY A 70 50.43 22.67 -5.36
N PRO A 71 50.96 21.47 -5.12
CA PRO A 71 50.47 20.25 -5.76
C PRO A 71 49.10 19.84 -5.21
N ARG A 72 48.07 19.89 -6.07
CA ARG A 72 46.75 19.32 -5.75
C ARG A 72 46.86 17.80 -5.73
N ALA A 73 46.72 17.24 -4.54
CA ALA A 73 46.33 15.86 -4.31
C ALA A 73 45.16 15.51 -5.25
N ALA A 74 45.26 14.34 -5.88
CA ALA A 74 44.23 13.74 -6.72
C ALA A 74 42.94 13.51 -5.90
N GLY A 75 42.13 14.55 -5.79
CA GLY A 75 40.76 14.48 -5.29
C GLY A 75 39.93 13.70 -6.31
N ALA A 76 39.39 12.58 -5.85
CA ALA A 76 38.44 11.76 -6.59
C ALA A 76 37.44 12.64 -7.35
N LEU A 77 37.35 12.43 -8.67
CA LEU A 77 36.23 12.95 -9.44
C LEU A 77 34.93 12.59 -8.70
N PRO A 78 34.00 13.53 -8.50
CA PRO A 78 32.68 13.18 -8.04
C PRO A 78 32.11 12.20 -9.08
N SER A 79 31.82 10.97 -8.65
CA SER A 79 31.10 10.02 -9.47
C SER A 79 29.84 10.71 -9.97
N ALA A 80 29.74 10.89 -11.29
CA ALA A 80 28.54 11.41 -11.91
C ALA A 80 27.35 10.60 -11.36
N SER A 81 26.41 11.27 -10.71
CA SER A 81 25.15 10.66 -10.29
C SER A 81 24.51 10.04 -11.53
N GLN A 82 24.47 8.71 -11.59
CA GLN A 82 23.96 7.98 -12.75
C GLN A 82 22.50 8.37 -13.02
N PRO A 83 22.05 8.45 -14.29
CA PRO A 83 20.74 8.96 -14.65
C PRO A 83 19.63 8.01 -14.17
N ALA A 84 18.94 8.39 -13.10
CA ALA A 84 17.69 7.76 -12.69
C ALA A 84 16.51 8.46 -13.39
N PHE A 85 15.42 7.72 -13.64
CA PHE A 85 14.21 8.28 -14.25
C PHE A 85 13.61 9.38 -13.35
N ALA A 86 13.74 10.65 -13.76
CA ALA A 86 13.40 11.79 -12.91
C ALA A 86 11.87 11.99 -12.78
N HIS A 87 11.10 11.55 -13.77
CA HIS A 87 9.65 11.80 -13.84
C HIS A 87 8.79 10.63 -13.33
N ASN A 88 9.39 9.67 -12.61
CA ASN A 88 8.74 8.44 -12.14
C ASN A 88 7.46 8.71 -11.33
N ALA A 89 7.50 9.69 -10.42
CA ALA A 89 6.35 10.03 -9.58
C ALA A 89 5.15 10.58 -10.37
N ARG A 90 5.38 11.24 -11.51
CA ARG A 90 4.29 11.79 -12.34
C ARG A 90 3.61 10.69 -13.16
N VAL A 91 4.41 9.82 -13.76
CA VAL A 91 3.88 8.67 -14.50
C VAL A 91 3.14 7.74 -13.55
N ALA A 92 3.67 7.49 -12.35
CA ALA A 92 2.98 6.71 -11.32
C ALA A 92 1.64 7.32 -10.91
N ALA A 93 1.54 8.64 -10.77
CA ALA A 93 0.29 9.32 -10.42
C ALA A 93 -0.81 9.15 -11.48
N ALA A 94 -0.45 8.87 -12.74
CA ALA A 94 -1.38 8.60 -13.83
C ALA A 94 -1.68 7.10 -13.98
N LEU A 95 -0.63 6.27 -14.09
CA LEU A 95 -0.77 4.87 -14.45
C LEU A 95 -1.13 3.96 -13.26
N ALA A 96 -0.74 4.29 -12.02
CA ALA A 96 -1.06 3.43 -10.88
C ALA A 96 -2.57 3.40 -10.56
N PRO A 97 -3.30 4.53 -10.54
CA PRO A 97 -4.75 4.48 -10.38
C PRO A 97 -5.45 3.84 -11.58
N ALA A 98 -4.96 4.05 -12.81
CA ALA A 98 -5.48 3.37 -13.99
C ALA A 98 -5.31 1.84 -13.89
N ALA A 99 -4.15 1.36 -13.44
CA ALA A 99 -3.89 -0.06 -13.21
C ALA A 99 -4.82 -0.64 -12.12
N ALA A 100 -5.08 0.11 -11.05
CA ALA A 100 -5.99 -0.30 -9.98
C ALA A 100 -7.43 -0.45 -10.50
N PHE A 101 -7.89 0.48 -11.32
CA PHE A 101 -9.21 0.39 -11.95
C PHE A 101 -9.30 -0.78 -12.95
N LEU A 102 -8.25 -1.02 -13.74
CA LEU A 102 -8.20 -2.20 -14.61
C LEU A 102 -8.30 -3.48 -13.78
N LEU A 103 -7.54 -3.62 -12.69
CA LEU A 103 -7.64 -4.78 -11.80
C LEU A 103 -9.07 -5.02 -11.28
N ASP A 104 -9.78 -3.95 -10.93
CA ASP A 104 -11.18 -4.02 -10.49
C ASP A 104 -12.10 -4.50 -11.62
N LEU A 105 -11.97 -3.93 -12.82
CA LEU A 105 -12.70 -4.35 -14.03
C LEU A 105 -12.43 -5.82 -14.41
N GLY A 106 -11.18 -6.27 -14.24
CA GLY A 106 -10.72 -7.60 -14.60
C GLY A 106 -11.10 -8.68 -13.61
N GLY A 107 -11.33 -8.30 -12.35
CA GLY A 107 -11.71 -9.19 -11.26
C GLY A 107 -10.64 -10.23 -10.90
N LEU A 108 -11.09 -11.34 -10.29
CA LEU A 108 -10.24 -12.43 -9.81
C LEU A 108 -9.29 -13.03 -10.87
N PRO A 109 -9.69 -13.30 -12.14
CA PRO A 109 -8.80 -13.96 -13.09
C PRO A 109 -7.59 -13.10 -13.45
N VAL A 110 -7.79 -11.80 -13.69
CA VAL A 110 -6.72 -10.85 -13.98
C VAL A 110 -5.80 -10.69 -12.77
N PHE A 111 -6.38 -10.55 -11.56
CA PHE A 111 -5.61 -10.46 -10.33
C PHE A 111 -4.72 -11.70 -10.10
N ALA A 112 -5.26 -12.91 -10.30
CA ALA A 112 -4.51 -14.15 -10.12
C ALA A 112 -3.33 -14.25 -11.11
N VAL A 113 -3.56 -13.94 -12.38
CA VAL A 113 -2.51 -13.96 -13.42
C VAL A 113 -1.38 -12.98 -13.10
N LEU A 114 -1.72 -11.75 -12.71
CA LEU A 114 -0.72 -10.74 -12.35
C LEU A 114 0.00 -11.08 -11.04
N ALA A 115 -0.69 -11.60 -10.03
CA ALA A 115 -0.06 -12.00 -8.77
C ALA A 115 0.97 -13.11 -8.97
N VAL A 116 0.64 -14.15 -9.74
CA VAL A 116 1.56 -15.24 -10.09
C VAL A 116 2.70 -14.72 -10.96
N GLY A 117 2.41 -13.90 -11.96
CA GLY A 117 3.41 -13.30 -12.84
C GLY A 117 4.42 -12.42 -12.12
N LEU A 118 3.96 -11.57 -11.20
CA LEU A 118 4.82 -10.71 -10.37
C LEU A 118 5.61 -11.52 -9.35
N ALA A 119 5.04 -12.57 -8.76
CA ALA A 119 5.77 -13.48 -7.87
C ALA A 119 6.91 -14.20 -8.62
N ALA A 120 6.64 -14.67 -9.85
CA ALA A 120 7.65 -15.26 -10.71
C ALA A 120 8.73 -14.24 -11.11
N ALA A 121 8.36 -13.01 -11.48
CA ALA A 121 9.30 -11.95 -11.80
C ALA A 121 10.19 -11.58 -10.60
N TYR A 122 9.61 -11.49 -9.40
CA TYR A 122 10.33 -11.25 -8.16
C TYR A 122 11.33 -12.36 -7.84
N LEU A 123 10.91 -13.63 -8.00
CA LEU A 123 11.80 -14.78 -7.80
C LEU A 123 12.96 -14.75 -8.80
N LEU A 124 12.71 -14.45 -10.08
CA LEU A 124 13.76 -14.35 -11.09
C LEU A 124 14.72 -13.19 -10.83
N ASP A 125 14.22 -12.04 -10.36
CA ASP A 125 15.08 -10.91 -9.98
C ASP A 125 15.92 -11.24 -8.72
N ALA A 126 15.33 -11.92 -7.73
CA ALA A 126 16.05 -12.43 -6.56
C ALA A 126 17.16 -13.42 -6.94
N LEU A 127 16.92 -14.25 -7.96
CA LEU A 127 17.91 -15.15 -8.56
C LEU A 127 18.92 -14.43 -9.49
N ARG A 128 18.87 -13.09 -9.56
CA ARG A 128 19.69 -12.21 -10.40
C ARG A 128 19.53 -12.45 -11.91
N GLN A 129 18.42 -13.04 -12.34
CA GLN A 129 18.06 -13.21 -13.75
C GLN A 129 17.25 -12.03 -14.28
N ARG A 130 17.91 -10.88 -14.45
CA ARG A 130 17.26 -9.61 -14.83
C ARG A 130 16.48 -9.67 -16.15
N GLN A 131 17.00 -10.38 -17.15
CA GLN A 131 16.33 -10.57 -18.44
C GLN A 131 15.09 -11.46 -18.31
N GLY A 132 15.17 -12.53 -17.51
CA GLY A 132 14.04 -13.40 -17.21
C GLY A 132 12.91 -12.62 -16.52
N ALA A 133 13.26 -11.83 -15.50
CA ALA A 133 12.31 -10.96 -14.78
C ALA A 133 11.61 -9.97 -15.74
N PHE A 134 12.36 -9.35 -16.66
CA PHE A 134 11.80 -8.46 -17.68
C PHE A 134 10.77 -9.15 -18.58
N PHE A 135 11.12 -10.30 -19.17
CA PHE A 135 10.20 -11.03 -20.05
C PHE A 135 8.99 -11.58 -19.29
N THR A 136 9.14 -11.98 -18.02
CA THR A 136 7.99 -12.42 -17.21
C THR A 136 7.00 -11.30 -16.92
N VAL A 137 7.45 -10.05 -16.74
CA VAL A 137 6.54 -8.91 -16.55
C VAL A 137 5.69 -8.68 -17.81
N TRP A 138 6.31 -8.67 -18.99
CA TRP A 138 5.58 -8.52 -20.25
C TRP A 138 4.65 -9.70 -20.55
N ALA A 139 5.10 -10.93 -20.30
CA ALA A 139 4.27 -12.12 -20.45
C ALA A 139 3.06 -12.10 -19.50
N ALA A 140 3.23 -11.62 -18.26
CA ALA A 140 2.15 -11.47 -17.31
C ALA A 140 1.12 -10.42 -17.75
N LEU A 141 1.57 -9.29 -18.32
CA LEU A 141 0.68 -8.26 -18.87
C LEU A 141 -0.13 -8.78 -20.07
N ILE A 142 0.52 -9.47 -21.02
CA ILE A 142 -0.16 -10.08 -22.18
C ILE A 142 -1.17 -11.14 -21.71
N ALA A 143 -0.78 -12.00 -20.77
CA ALA A 143 -1.68 -13.00 -20.20
C ALA A 143 -2.85 -12.35 -19.44
N ALA A 144 -2.62 -11.20 -18.79
CA ALA A 144 -3.68 -10.44 -18.15
C ALA A 144 -4.68 -9.87 -19.17
N ASP A 145 -4.21 -9.31 -20.29
CA ASP A 145 -5.08 -8.82 -21.37
C ASP A 145 -5.93 -9.97 -21.99
N VAL A 146 -5.35 -11.16 -22.13
CA VAL A 146 -6.12 -12.36 -22.52
C VAL A 146 -7.16 -12.73 -21.46
N ALA A 147 -6.79 -12.70 -20.17
CA ALA A 147 -7.73 -12.96 -19.08
C ALA A 147 -8.86 -11.92 -19.01
N PHE A 148 -8.58 -10.66 -19.34
CA PHE A 148 -9.61 -9.61 -19.49
C PHE A 148 -10.63 -9.96 -20.57
N PHE A 149 -10.18 -10.45 -21.72
CA PHE A 149 -11.05 -10.84 -22.83
C PHE A 149 -12.05 -11.92 -22.42
N PHE A 150 -11.61 -12.89 -21.61
CA PHE A 150 -12.45 -13.99 -21.13
C PHE A 150 -13.23 -13.68 -19.84
N SER A 151 -13.15 -12.45 -19.30
CA SER A 151 -13.88 -12.08 -18.08
C SER A 151 -15.37 -11.87 -18.34
N ALA A 152 -16.20 -12.33 -17.39
CA ALA A 152 -17.66 -12.34 -17.50
C ALA A 152 -18.27 -10.94 -17.75
N SER A 153 -17.67 -9.89 -17.17
CA SER A 153 -18.14 -8.50 -17.29
C SER A 153 -18.06 -7.96 -18.73
N LEU A 154 -17.13 -8.48 -19.54
CA LEU A 154 -16.97 -8.06 -20.93
C LEU A 154 -17.82 -8.90 -21.89
N SER A 155 -18.05 -10.17 -21.54
CA SER A 155 -18.94 -11.04 -22.29
C SER A 155 -20.39 -10.53 -22.33
N SER A 156 -20.85 -9.89 -21.25
CA SER A 156 -22.16 -9.22 -21.18
C SER A 156 -22.18 -7.85 -21.86
N ALA A 157 -21.05 -7.13 -21.94
CA ALA A 157 -20.95 -5.90 -22.71
C ALA A 157 -20.90 -6.17 -24.22
N ALA A 158 -20.27 -7.28 -24.63
CA ALA A 158 -20.13 -7.69 -26.02
C ALA A 158 -21.45 -8.10 -26.66
N SER A 159 -22.40 -8.59 -25.85
CA SER A 159 -23.76 -8.87 -26.32
C SER A 159 -24.58 -7.60 -26.59
N ALA A 160 -24.19 -6.44 -26.04
CA ALA A 160 -24.86 -5.16 -26.29
C ALA A 160 -24.31 -4.43 -27.53
N SER A 161 -22.98 -4.31 -27.66
CA SER A 161 -22.36 -3.73 -28.86
C SER A 161 -20.89 -4.16 -29.05
N VAL A 162 -20.65 -4.97 -30.09
CA VAL A 162 -19.30 -5.43 -30.48
C VAL A 162 -18.30 -4.30 -30.79
N PRO A 163 -18.63 -3.22 -31.53
CA PRO A 163 -17.64 -2.19 -31.84
C PRO A 163 -17.19 -1.42 -30.59
N LEU A 164 -18.10 -1.20 -29.63
CA LEU A 164 -17.78 -0.51 -28.38
C LEU A 164 -16.86 -1.36 -27.50
N THR A 165 -17.09 -2.68 -27.45
CA THR A 165 -16.24 -3.58 -26.67
C THR A 165 -14.85 -3.72 -27.27
N VAL A 166 -14.72 -3.75 -28.60
CA VAL A 166 -13.42 -3.73 -29.28
C VAL A 166 -12.65 -2.44 -28.95
N LEU A 167 -13.30 -1.28 -28.98
CA LEU A 167 -12.67 0.00 -28.62
C LEU A 167 -12.27 0.05 -27.13
N ALA A 168 -13.12 -0.45 -26.23
CA ALA A 168 -12.81 -0.53 -24.81
C ALA A 168 -11.62 -1.46 -24.54
N LEU A 169 -11.57 -2.63 -25.20
CA LEU A 169 -10.44 -3.56 -25.13
C LEU A 169 -9.16 -2.91 -25.66
N LEU A 170 -9.23 -2.13 -26.73
CA LEU A 170 -8.08 -1.42 -27.28
C LEU A 170 -7.55 -0.39 -26.28
N LEU A 171 -8.41 0.38 -25.62
CA LEU A 171 -8.02 1.32 -24.57
C LEU A 171 -7.38 0.61 -23.36
N CYS A 172 -7.94 -0.51 -22.92
CA CYS A 172 -7.35 -1.34 -21.86
C CYS A 172 -5.98 -1.89 -22.26
N ALA A 173 -5.85 -2.44 -23.48
CA ALA A 173 -4.59 -2.96 -24.00
C ALA A 173 -3.53 -1.84 -24.18
N GLU A 174 -3.93 -0.66 -24.65
CA GLU A 174 -3.05 0.51 -24.75
C GLU A 174 -2.51 0.90 -23.37
N THR A 175 -3.35 0.90 -22.35
CA THR A 175 -2.93 1.27 -20.99
C THR A 175 -2.12 0.19 -20.28
N SER A 176 -2.45 -1.09 -20.47
CA SER A 176 -1.58 -2.22 -20.10
C SER A 176 -0.20 -2.09 -20.76
N PHE A 177 -0.16 -1.72 -22.04
CA PHE A 177 1.09 -1.50 -22.77
C PHE A 177 1.89 -0.32 -22.20
N LEU A 178 1.25 0.81 -21.88
CA LEU A 178 1.93 1.95 -21.24
C LEU A 178 2.48 1.59 -19.83
N ILE A 179 1.76 0.77 -19.06
CA ILE A 179 2.25 0.21 -17.79
C ILE A 179 3.49 -0.66 -18.04
N GLY A 180 3.49 -1.49 -19.07
CA GLY A 180 4.64 -2.28 -19.50
C GLY A 180 5.86 -1.43 -19.90
N VAL A 181 5.63 -0.33 -20.63
CA VAL A 181 6.69 0.65 -20.98
C VAL A 181 7.23 1.32 -19.72
N TRP A 182 6.36 1.72 -18.78
CA TRP A 182 6.76 2.32 -17.50
C TRP A 182 7.56 1.34 -16.63
N ALA A 183 7.18 0.06 -16.59
CA ALA A 183 7.92 -1.00 -15.91
C ALA A 183 9.28 -1.23 -16.56
N SER A 184 9.36 -1.20 -17.90
CA SER A 184 10.60 -1.36 -18.67
C SER A 184 11.64 -0.29 -18.31
N LEU A 185 11.21 0.95 -18.08
CA LEU A 185 12.09 2.04 -17.64
C LEU A 185 12.67 1.84 -16.23
N GLN A 186 12.15 0.93 -15.41
CA GLN A 186 12.72 0.64 -14.07
C GLN A 186 13.95 -0.28 -14.14
N PHE A 187 14.13 -1.03 -15.24
CA PHE A 187 15.26 -1.93 -15.42
C PHE A 187 16.54 -1.17 -15.79
N ARG A 188 17.46 -1.04 -14.82
CA ARG A 188 18.74 -0.32 -14.99
C ARG A 188 19.61 -0.85 -16.14
N TRP A 189 19.55 -2.15 -16.42
CA TRP A 189 20.31 -2.76 -17.51
C TRP A 189 19.92 -2.16 -18.88
N ILE A 190 18.62 -1.91 -19.12
CA ILE A 190 18.12 -1.30 -20.37
C ILE A 190 18.58 0.15 -20.49
N GLN A 191 18.59 0.89 -19.37
CA GLN A 191 19.07 2.28 -19.31
C GLN A 191 20.54 2.43 -19.70
N LEU A 192 21.37 1.43 -19.38
CA LEU A 192 22.80 1.48 -19.64
C LEU A 192 23.15 1.01 -21.06
N GLU A 193 22.45 0.00 -21.59
CA GLU A 193 22.77 -0.55 -22.91
C GLU A 193 22.19 0.26 -24.06
N ASN A 194 20.97 0.79 -23.92
CA ASN A 194 20.25 1.43 -25.03
C ASN A 194 19.64 2.79 -24.63
N PRO A 195 20.45 3.85 -24.42
CA PRO A 195 19.96 5.14 -23.96
C PRO A 195 19.00 5.83 -24.95
N THR A 196 19.14 5.58 -26.25
CA THR A 196 18.26 6.11 -27.29
C THR A 196 16.85 5.51 -27.21
N ILE A 197 16.75 4.20 -26.98
CA ILE A 197 15.47 3.50 -26.80
C ILE A 197 14.79 4.01 -25.53
N VAL A 198 15.53 4.18 -24.44
CA VAL A 198 14.98 4.69 -23.18
C VAL A 198 14.47 6.13 -23.31
N ALA A 199 15.15 6.99 -24.07
CA ALA A 199 14.65 8.32 -24.39
C ALA A 199 13.39 8.29 -25.27
N ALA A 200 13.29 7.34 -26.21
CA ALA A 200 12.09 7.15 -27.03
C ALA A 200 10.90 6.63 -26.20
N LEU A 201 11.13 5.70 -25.27
CA LEU A 201 10.13 5.21 -24.32
C LEU A 201 9.66 6.31 -23.36
N GLU A 202 10.57 7.18 -22.90
CA GLU A 202 10.22 8.38 -22.12
C GLU A 202 9.30 9.31 -22.91
N ARG A 203 9.63 9.59 -24.19
CA ARG A 203 8.79 10.40 -25.07
C ARG A 203 7.42 9.77 -25.35
N LEU A 204 7.39 8.46 -25.59
CA LEU A 204 6.15 7.71 -25.80
C LEU A 204 5.20 7.81 -24.61
N LEU A 205 5.72 7.63 -23.38
CA LEU A 205 4.91 7.80 -22.17
C LEU A 205 4.35 9.22 -22.05
N PHE A 206 5.18 10.24 -22.30
CA PHE A 206 4.75 11.62 -22.21
C PHE A 206 3.72 12.01 -23.29
N ALA A 207 3.75 11.37 -24.46
CA ALA A 207 2.81 11.61 -25.55
C ALA A 207 1.47 10.87 -25.37
N CYS A 208 1.48 9.62 -24.91
CA CYS A 208 0.26 8.79 -24.87
C CYS A 208 -0.51 8.87 -23.53
N VAL A 209 0.19 9.00 -22.40
CA VAL A 209 -0.45 9.04 -21.07
C VAL A 209 -1.49 10.17 -20.93
N PRO A 210 -1.27 11.39 -21.44
CA PRO A 210 -2.25 12.49 -21.33
C PRO A 210 -3.54 12.28 -22.12
N ILE A 211 -3.60 11.26 -22.97
CA ILE A 211 -4.78 10.88 -23.75
C ILE A 211 -5.48 9.70 -23.08
N ALA A 212 -4.73 8.63 -22.78
CA ALA A 212 -5.30 7.40 -22.24
C ALA A 212 -5.73 7.51 -20.76
N ALA A 213 -4.96 8.19 -19.91
CA ALA A 213 -5.28 8.31 -18.48
C ALA A 213 -6.59 9.10 -18.21
N PRO A 214 -6.85 10.27 -18.83
CA PRO A 214 -8.13 10.95 -18.64
C PRO A 214 -9.35 10.10 -19.03
N ALA A 215 -9.26 9.30 -20.10
CA ALA A 215 -10.34 8.43 -20.53
C ALA A 215 -10.65 7.35 -19.48
N ILE A 216 -9.62 6.67 -18.97
CA ILE A 216 -9.79 5.66 -17.91
C ILE A 216 -10.30 6.27 -16.59
N PHE A 217 -9.78 7.42 -16.19
CA PHE A 217 -10.24 8.09 -14.97
C PHE A 217 -11.70 8.53 -15.10
N THR A 218 -12.11 9.01 -16.27
CA THR A 218 -13.50 9.35 -16.54
C THR A 218 -14.38 8.11 -16.48
N TRP A 219 -13.95 7.00 -17.09
CA TRP A 219 -14.69 5.74 -17.01
C TRP A 219 -14.87 5.27 -15.57
N ALA A 220 -13.82 5.31 -14.76
CA ALA A 220 -13.86 4.94 -13.34
C ALA A 220 -14.83 5.83 -12.52
N VAL A 221 -14.82 7.14 -12.74
CA VAL A 221 -15.73 8.05 -12.05
C VAL A 221 -17.17 7.84 -12.51
N VAL A 222 -17.40 7.67 -13.80
CA VAL A 222 -18.72 7.42 -14.37
C VAL A 222 -19.31 6.11 -13.83
N SER A 223 -18.51 5.05 -13.65
CA SER A 223 -19.00 3.82 -13.03
C SER A 223 -19.49 4.00 -11.59
N ALA A 224 -19.02 5.03 -10.89
CA ALA A 224 -19.41 5.31 -9.50
C ALA A 224 -20.53 6.36 -9.37
N VAL A 225 -20.52 7.40 -10.23
CA VAL A 225 -21.39 8.60 -10.08
C VAL A 225 -22.44 8.71 -11.20
N GLY A 226 -22.29 7.95 -12.29
CA GLY A 226 -23.19 7.98 -13.45
C GLY A 226 -22.72 8.89 -14.59
N MET A 227 -23.46 8.83 -15.71
CA MET A 227 -23.09 9.44 -17.01
C MET A 227 -23.44 10.93 -17.15
N ALA A 228 -24.33 11.47 -16.32
CA ALA A 228 -24.93 12.79 -16.54
C ALA A 228 -23.90 13.93 -16.70
N ASN A 229 -22.86 13.94 -15.85
CA ASN A 229 -21.82 14.97 -15.84
C ASN A 229 -20.47 14.50 -16.42
N ALA A 230 -20.47 13.42 -17.20
CA ALA A 230 -19.24 12.75 -17.65
C ALA A 230 -18.30 13.66 -18.48
N SER A 231 -18.83 14.57 -19.29
CA SER A 231 -18.04 15.53 -20.08
C SER A 231 -17.24 16.50 -19.21
N TYR A 232 -17.78 16.91 -18.07
CA TYR A 232 -17.09 17.78 -17.12
C TYR A 232 -15.97 17.03 -16.40
N TYR A 233 -16.19 15.76 -16.03
CA TYR A 233 -15.13 14.92 -15.45
C TYR A 233 -13.97 14.77 -16.45
N LEU A 234 -14.27 14.47 -17.72
CA LEU A 234 -13.27 14.36 -18.77
C LEU A 234 -12.49 15.68 -18.97
N ALA A 235 -13.18 16.82 -19.00
CA ALA A 235 -12.54 18.14 -19.08
C ALA A 235 -11.57 18.37 -17.91
N THR A 236 -11.98 18.09 -16.68
CA THR A 236 -11.10 18.28 -15.51
C THR A 236 -9.87 17.37 -15.52
N PHE A 237 -10.03 16.08 -15.83
CA PHE A 237 -8.90 15.15 -15.92
C PHE A 237 -7.95 15.54 -17.06
N SER A 238 -8.48 15.94 -18.22
CA SER A 238 -7.65 16.42 -19.32
C SER A 238 -6.82 17.66 -18.95
N MET A 239 -7.38 18.62 -18.19
CA MET A 239 -6.61 19.78 -17.68
C MET A 239 -5.48 19.36 -16.74
N VAL A 240 -5.76 18.43 -15.81
CA VAL A 240 -4.77 17.93 -14.84
C VAL A 240 -3.62 17.21 -15.55
N PHE A 241 -3.92 16.30 -16.47
CA PHE A 241 -2.90 15.57 -17.20
C PHE A 241 -2.15 16.45 -18.20
N TYR A 242 -2.82 17.42 -18.83
CA TYR A 242 -2.15 18.43 -19.64
C TYR A 242 -1.12 19.23 -18.83
N TRP A 243 -1.45 19.64 -17.60
CA TRP A 243 -0.51 20.33 -16.72
C TRP A 243 0.71 19.49 -16.34
N LEU A 244 0.49 18.20 -16.08
CA LEU A 244 1.54 17.30 -15.62
C LEU A 244 2.55 17.00 -16.73
N PHE A 245 2.08 16.80 -17.97
CA PHE A 245 2.86 16.24 -19.07
C PHE A 245 3.17 17.23 -20.20
N SER A 246 2.26 18.13 -20.57
CA SER A 246 2.37 18.95 -21.80
C SER A 246 3.27 20.19 -21.67
N ILE A 247 3.63 20.60 -20.44
CA ILE A 247 4.56 21.70 -20.21
C ILE A 247 5.98 21.25 -20.62
N PRO A 248 6.78 22.07 -21.34
CA PRO A 248 8.10 21.68 -21.80
C PRO A 248 9.02 21.32 -20.62
N ARG A 249 9.63 20.13 -20.69
CA ARG A 249 10.50 19.58 -19.64
C ARG A 249 11.74 18.91 -20.24
N PRO A 250 12.89 18.98 -19.55
CA PRO A 250 14.10 18.29 -19.98
C PRO A 250 13.93 16.76 -19.87
N SER A 251 14.50 16.04 -20.83
CA SER A 251 14.59 14.57 -20.81
C SER A 251 15.50 14.08 -19.69
N SER A 252 15.16 12.94 -19.09
CA SER A 252 15.97 12.30 -18.05
C SER A 252 17.25 11.64 -18.59
N PHE A 253 17.27 11.33 -19.90
CA PHE A 253 18.28 10.46 -20.51
C PHE A 253 19.13 11.12 -21.61
N LYS A 254 18.80 12.35 -22.03
CA LYS A 254 19.68 13.16 -22.90
C LYS A 254 20.75 13.86 -22.06
N ASN A 255 22.02 13.49 -22.26
CA ASN A 255 23.15 14.09 -21.56
C ASN A 255 23.52 15.46 -22.20
N ARG A 256 23.40 16.53 -21.41
CA ARG A 256 23.82 17.87 -21.82
C ARG A 256 25.35 17.94 -21.88
N LYS A 257 25.94 18.27 -23.04
CA LYS A 257 27.31 18.81 -23.07
C LYS A 257 27.28 20.16 -22.34
N GLN A 258 27.93 20.24 -21.17
CA GLN A 258 28.12 21.50 -20.45
C GLN A 258 28.66 22.54 -21.44
N ASP A 259 27.92 23.67 -21.60
CA ASP A 259 28.26 24.87 -22.38
C ASP A 259 27.44 25.17 -23.65
N ALA A 260 26.46 24.35 -24.05
CA ALA A 260 25.50 24.73 -25.11
C ALA A 260 24.30 25.53 -24.56
N PRO A 261 23.86 26.63 -25.21
CA PRO A 261 22.59 27.30 -24.87
C PRO A 261 21.42 26.33 -25.10
N TRP A 262 20.36 26.46 -24.28
CA TRP A 262 19.14 25.65 -24.42
C TRP A 262 18.64 25.69 -25.88
N GLN A 263 18.65 24.54 -26.56
CA GLN A 263 18.04 24.38 -27.87
C GLN A 263 16.69 23.67 -27.72
N ASP A 264 15.68 24.12 -28.47
CA ASP A 264 14.29 23.62 -28.45
C ASP A 264 14.18 22.09 -28.67
N THR A 265 15.25 21.43 -29.14
CA THR A 265 15.36 19.97 -29.36
C THR A 265 15.58 19.15 -28.09
N ASP A 266 15.75 19.80 -26.93
CA ASP A 266 16.07 19.15 -25.65
C ASP A 266 14.83 18.78 -24.82
N GLY A 267 13.64 19.25 -25.22
CA GLY A 267 12.37 18.85 -24.63
C GLY A 267 12.03 17.38 -24.89
N ILE A 268 11.28 16.76 -23.96
CA ILE A 268 10.74 15.40 -24.15
C ILE A 268 9.73 15.39 -25.32
N LEU A 269 8.85 16.40 -25.36
CA LEU A 269 7.75 16.51 -26.32
C LEU A 269 8.14 17.35 -27.54
N GLY A 270 7.67 16.93 -28.71
CA GLY A 270 7.74 17.71 -29.95
C GLY A 270 6.58 18.70 -30.13
N PRO A 271 6.64 19.56 -31.17
CA PRO A 271 5.56 20.50 -31.48
C PRO A 271 4.26 19.78 -31.90
N LEU A 272 4.36 18.65 -32.61
CA LEU A 272 3.20 17.87 -33.03
C LEU A 272 2.45 17.28 -31.84
N GLU A 273 3.16 16.64 -30.91
CA GLU A 273 2.55 16.05 -29.70
C GLU A 273 1.90 17.13 -28.83
N SER A 274 2.58 18.28 -28.70
CA SER A 274 2.07 19.43 -27.95
C SER A 274 0.79 20.01 -28.59
N CYS A 275 0.71 20.01 -29.93
CA CYS A 275 -0.49 20.40 -30.68
C CYS A 275 -1.63 19.39 -30.47
N VAL A 276 -1.35 18.09 -30.56
CA VAL A 276 -2.34 17.03 -30.30
C VAL A 276 -2.90 17.13 -28.89
N HIS A 277 -2.05 17.34 -27.88
CA HIS A 277 -2.50 17.52 -26.49
C HIS A 277 -3.39 18.76 -26.32
N ALA A 278 -3.07 19.85 -27.03
CA ALA A 278 -3.88 21.06 -27.01
C ALA A 278 -5.25 20.86 -27.68
N LEU A 279 -5.28 20.19 -28.83
CA LEU A 279 -6.54 19.84 -29.52
C LEU A 279 -7.38 18.89 -28.67
N TYR A 280 -6.75 17.90 -28.03
CA TYR A 280 -7.41 16.96 -27.13
C TYR A 280 -8.07 17.69 -25.96
N LEU A 281 -7.34 18.59 -25.31
CA LEU A 281 -7.83 19.39 -24.18
C LEU A 281 -9.06 20.24 -24.54
N LEU A 282 -9.08 20.85 -25.73
CA LEU A 282 -10.12 21.79 -26.13
C LEU A 282 -11.36 21.11 -26.73
N PHE A 283 -11.18 20.11 -27.59
CA PHE A 283 -12.27 19.59 -28.42
C PHE A 283 -12.87 18.28 -27.92
N VAL A 284 -12.08 17.40 -27.31
CA VAL A 284 -12.59 16.05 -26.95
C VAL A 284 -13.70 16.11 -25.89
N PRO A 285 -13.62 16.91 -24.80
CA PRO A 285 -14.73 17.04 -23.86
C PRO A 285 -16.00 17.61 -24.50
N VAL A 286 -15.86 18.54 -25.46
CA VAL A 286 -16.97 19.16 -26.18
C VAL A 286 -17.65 18.16 -27.12
N LEU A 287 -16.85 17.42 -27.92
CA LEU A 287 -17.36 16.39 -28.81
C LEU A 287 -18.05 15.26 -28.03
N PHE A 288 -17.49 14.87 -26.89
CA PHE A 288 -18.10 13.88 -26.02
C PHE A 288 -19.44 14.36 -25.42
N HIS A 289 -19.53 15.62 -25.01
CA HIS A 289 -20.80 16.20 -24.58
C HIS A 289 -21.82 16.27 -25.71
N ALA A 290 -21.39 16.72 -26.90
CA ALA A 290 -22.24 16.80 -28.08
C ALA A 290 -22.77 15.41 -28.48
N ALA A 291 -21.93 14.38 -28.46
CA ALA A 291 -22.34 13.01 -28.79
C ALA A 291 -23.30 12.42 -27.74
N SER A 292 -23.00 12.59 -26.46
CA SER A 292 -23.83 12.06 -25.36
C SER A 292 -25.20 12.74 -25.25
N HIS A 293 -25.28 14.03 -25.51
CA HIS A 293 -26.49 14.84 -25.35
C HIS A 293 -27.09 15.30 -26.69
N HIS A 294 -26.76 14.65 -27.81
CA HIS A 294 -27.10 15.11 -29.17
C HIS A 294 -28.57 15.48 -29.37
N ALA A 295 -29.50 14.78 -28.71
CA ALA A 295 -30.94 15.04 -28.80
C ALA A 295 -31.39 16.32 -28.07
N THR A 296 -30.64 16.80 -27.07
CA THR A 296 -31.04 17.92 -26.19
C THR A 296 -30.12 19.14 -26.29
N LEU A 297 -29.07 19.11 -27.12
CA LEU A 297 -28.06 20.19 -27.22
C LEU A 297 -28.64 21.59 -27.43
N PHE A 298 -29.66 21.71 -28.27
CA PHE A 298 -30.29 22.99 -28.61
C PHE A 298 -31.68 23.18 -27.97
N ALA A 299 -32.05 22.33 -27.02
CA ALA A 299 -33.35 22.41 -26.36
C ALA A 299 -33.47 23.62 -25.41
N SER A 300 -32.35 24.12 -24.89
CA SER A 300 -32.33 25.28 -23.99
C SER A 300 -31.05 26.11 -24.16
N TRP A 301 -31.13 27.41 -23.85
CA TRP A 301 -29.95 28.29 -23.79
C TRP A 301 -28.90 27.79 -22.80
N ALA A 302 -29.34 27.08 -21.77
CA ALA A 302 -28.46 26.51 -20.77
C ALA A 302 -27.52 25.46 -21.39
N ASN A 303 -28.05 24.57 -22.24
CA ASN A 303 -27.25 23.52 -22.90
C ASN A 303 -26.24 24.09 -23.91
N VAL A 304 -26.57 25.22 -24.55
CA VAL A 304 -25.61 25.94 -25.39
C VAL A 304 -24.51 26.57 -24.53
N CYS A 305 -24.86 27.13 -23.36
CA CYS A 305 -23.87 27.65 -22.41
C CYS A 305 -22.91 26.55 -21.93
N ASP A 306 -23.37 25.30 -21.78
CA ASP A 306 -22.52 24.18 -21.37
C ASP A 306 -21.45 23.83 -22.41
N LEU A 307 -21.82 23.79 -23.70
CA LEU A 307 -20.86 23.60 -24.77
C LEU A 307 -19.81 24.71 -24.79
N LEU A 308 -20.24 25.96 -24.61
CA LEU A 308 -19.33 27.11 -24.53
C LEU A 308 -18.42 27.04 -23.30
N LEU A 309 -18.95 26.70 -22.12
CA LEU A 309 -18.16 26.53 -20.90
C LEU A 309 -17.15 25.39 -21.03
N LEU A 310 -17.55 24.25 -21.60
CA LEU A 310 -16.70 23.10 -21.85
C LEU A 310 -15.55 23.40 -22.82
N PHE A 311 -15.67 24.40 -23.68
CA PHE A 311 -14.57 24.85 -24.55
C PHE A 311 -13.74 25.97 -23.93
N PHE A 312 -14.39 27.05 -23.47
CA PHE A 312 -13.71 28.27 -23.05
C PHE A 312 -13.03 28.16 -21.67
N ILE A 313 -13.49 27.27 -20.77
CA ILE A 313 -12.79 27.02 -19.50
C ILE A 313 -11.44 26.32 -19.76
N PRO A 314 -11.35 25.17 -20.47
CA PRO A 314 -10.06 24.61 -20.85
C PRO A 314 -9.19 25.57 -21.65
N PHE A 315 -9.79 26.42 -22.49
CA PHE A 315 -9.05 27.43 -23.24
C PHE A 315 -8.41 28.49 -22.34
N LEU A 316 -9.15 29.05 -21.35
CA LEU A 316 -8.58 29.93 -20.33
C LEU A 316 -7.47 29.24 -19.55
N PHE A 317 -7.67 27.96 -19.18
CA PHE A 317 -6.65 27.17 -18.51
C PHE A 317 -5.39 26.98 -19.37
N GLN A 318 -5.53 26.73 -20.67
CA GLN A 318 -4.41 26.61 -21.61
C GLN A 318 -3.65 27.94 -21.76
N LEU A 319 -4.37 29.07 -21.84
CA LEU A 319 -3.78 30.40 -21.84
C LEU A 319 -3.02 30.68 -20.54
N TYR A 320 -3.56 30.25 -19.39
CA TYR A 320 -2.84 30.31 -18.12
C TYR A 320 -1.59 29.41 -18.15
N ALA A 321 -1.69 28.17 -18.61
CA ALA A 321 -0.55 27.26 -18.74
C ALA A 321 0.52 27.78 -19.71
N SER A 322 0.12 28.59 -20.70
CA SER A 322 1.04 29.23 -21.64
C SER A 322 2.01 30.18 -20.93
N THR A 323 1.65 30.77 -19.79
CA THR A 323 2.58 31.59 -18.97
C THR A 323 3.78 30.79 -18.45
N ARG A 324 3.65 29.45 -18.39
CA ARG A 324 4.73 28.51 -18.04
C ARG A 324 5.34 27.81 -19.27
N GLY A 325 5.03 28.30 -20.47
CA GLY A 325 5.60 27.79 -21.73
C GLY A 325 4.80 26.69 -22.41
N ALA A 326 3.53 26.43 -22.09
CA ALA A 326 2.75 25.38 -22.76
C ALA A 326 2.54 25.59 -24.28
N LEU A 327 2.54 26.84 -24.75
CA LEU A 327 2.34 27.21 -26.17
C LEU A 327 3.65 27.57 -26.89
N TRP A 328 4.79 27.06 -26.42
CA TRP A 328 6.11 27.37 -26.97
C TRP A 328 6.27 27.05 -28.47
N TRP A 329 5.46 26.13 -29.00
CA TRP A 329 5.48 25.68 -30.39
C TRP A 329 4.71 26.60 -31.37
N ILE A 330 3.90 27.56 -30.89
CA ILE A 330 3.07 28.42 -31.74
C ILE A 330 3.87 29.61 -32.30
N THR A 331 4.48 30.41 -31.44
CA THR A 331 5.38 31.50 -31.86
C THR A 331 6.50 31.68 -30.86
N ARG A 332 7.68 32.06 -31.36
CA ARG A 332 8.89 32.31 -30.56
C ARG A 332 8.93 33.71 -29.95
N ASP A 333 8.21 34.66 -30.57
CA ASP A 333 8.22 36.06 -30.16
C ASP A 333 7.33 36.28 -28.94
N ALA A 334 7.96 36.53 -27.79
CA ALA A 334 7.27 36.76 -26.52
C ALA A 334 6.19 37.86 -26.61
N ARG A 335 6.44 38.92 -27.40
CA ARG A 335 5.49 40.02 -27.61
C ARG A 335 4.23 39.56 -28.35
N THR A 336 4.38 38.77 -29.40
CA THR A 336 3.23 38.22 -30.15
C THR A 336 2.43 37.23 -29.30
N MET A 337 3.12 36.43 -28.48
CA MET A 337 2.45 35.54 -27.52
C MET A 337 1.67 36.29 -26.46
N ASP A 338 2.21 37.37 -25.91
CA ASP A 338 1.48 38.18 -24.95
C ASP A 338 0.27 38.86 -25.57
N GLN A 339 0.34 39.31 -26.83
CA GLN A 339 -0.83 39.84 -27.56
C GLN A 339 -1.90 38.77 -27.76
N ILE A 340 -1.52 37.56 -28.23
CA ILE A 340 -2.44 36.44 -28.43
C ILE A 340 -3.09 36.02 -27.11
N ARG A 341 -2.32 35.95 -26.02
CA ARG A 341 -2.84 35.63 -24.68
C ARG A 341 -3.88 36.65 -24.21
N MET A 342 -3.59 37.94 -24.39
CA MET A 342 -4.49 39.00 -23.94
C MET A 342 -5.77 39.06 -24.78
N ALA A 343 -5.66 39.00 -26.12
CA ALA A 343 -6.81 39.05 -27.02
C ALA A 343 -7.74 37.84 -26.81
N ASN A 344 -7.18 36.62 -26.88
CA ASN A 344 -7.96 35.40 -26.71
C ASN A 344 -8.45 35.21 -25.27
N GLY A 345 -7.66 35.64 -24.28
CA GLY A 345 -8.04 35.60 -22.87
C GLY A 345 -9.20 36.51 -22.55
N LEU A 346 -9.27 37.70 -23.16
CA LEU A 346 -10.38 38.63 -23.02
C LEU A 346 -11.68 38.04 -23.59
N VAL A 347 -11.62 37.52 -24.83
CA VAL A 347 -12.78 36.89 -25.48
C VAL A 347 -13.29 35.71 -24.65
N ALA A 348 -12.38 34.84 -24.22
CA ALA A 348 -12.74 33.67 -23.42
C ALA A 348 -13.34 34.05 -22.06
N LEU A 349 -12.81 35.09 -21.41
CA LEU A 349 -13.34 35.58 -20.14
C LEU A 349 -14.76 36.13 -20.29
N VAL A 350 -15.04 36.90 -21.35
CA VAL A 350 -16.38 37.43 -21.64
C VAL A 350 -17.38 36.30 -21.82
N VAL A 351 -17.06 35.31 -22.66
CA VAL A 351 -17.97 34.19 -22.94
C VAL A 351 -18.22 33.37 -21.68
N VAL A 352 -17.19 33.05 -20.89
CA VAL A 352 -17.34 32.27 -19.65
C VAL A 352 -18.21 33.00 -18.63
N VAL A 353 -17.99 34.31 -18.44
CA VAL A 353 -18.78 35.11 -17.49
C VAL A 353 -20.25 35.15 -17.91
N LEU A 354 -20.56 35.41 -19.19
CA LEU A 354 -21.94 35.41 -19.68
C LEU A 354 -22.62 34.04 -19.51
N CYS A 355 -21.90 32.95 -19.80
CA CYS A 355 -22.45 31.61 -19.61
C CYS A 355 -22.72 31.30 -18.13
N LEU A 356 -21.84 31.72 -17.22
CA LEU A 356 -22.04 31.55 -15.77
C LEU A 356 -23.19 32.42 -15.24
N GLU A 357 -23.41 33.60 -15.81
CA GLU A 357 -24.57 34.44 -15.46
C GLU A 357 -25.88 33.71 -15.78
N VAL A 358 -26.02 33.15 -16.99
CA VAL A 358 -27.21 32.40 -17.39
C VAL A 358 -27.37 31.14 -16.54
N ARG A 359 -26.29 30.35 -16.35
CA ARG A 359 -26.34 29.05 -15.67
C ARG A 359 -26.42 29.11 -14.15
N VAL A 360 -25.88 30.14 -13.51
CA VAL A 360 -25.77 30.22 -12.04
C VAL A 360 -26.58 31.38 -11.51
N VAL A 361 -26.34 32.60 -12.00
CA VAL A 361 -26.93 33.81 -11.41
C VAL A 361 -28.42 33.89 -11.72
N PHE A 362 -28.82 33.83 -12.98
CA PHE A 362 -30.24 33.87 -13.35
C PHE A 362 -30.95 32.55 -13.07
N HIS A 363 -30.30 31.40 -13.23
CA HIS A 363 -30.94 30.14 -12.94
C HIS A 363 -31.22 29.92 -11.44
N SER A 364 -30.24 30.19 -10.56
CA SER A 364 -30.36 29.90 -9.13
C SER A 364 -30.72 31.11 -8.27
N PHE A 365 -30.33 32.32 -8.69
CA PHE A 365 -30.43 33.53 -7.85
C PHE A 365 -31.40 34.60 -8.37
N GLU A 366 -32.13 34.36 -9.47
CA GLU A 366 -33.05 35.35 -10.05
C GLU A 366 -34.05 35.92 -9.03
N ARG A 367 -34.55 35.09 -8.12
CA ARG A 367 -35.50 35.51 -7.06
C ARG A 367 -34.90 36.47 -6.02
N TYR A 368 -33.57 36.54 -5.92
CA TYR A 368 -32.87 37.42 -4.99
C TYR A 368 -32.34 38.69 -5.67
N ILE A 369 -32.54 38.83 -6.98
CA ILE A 369 -32.17 40.03 -7.73
C ILE A 369 -33.33 41.02 -7.64
N HIS A 370 -33.10 42.15 -6.97
CA HIS A 370 -34.16 43.14 -6.73
C HIS A 370 -34.31 44.18 -7.85
N ALA A 371 -33.41 44.19 -8.83
CA ALA A 371 -33.50 45.08 -9.98
C ALA A 371 -34.54 44.58 -11.01
N PRO A 372 -35.40 45.46 -11.59
CA PRO A 372 -36.36 45.05 -12.61
C PRO A 372 -35.67 44.78 -13.97
N PRO A 373 -36.19 43.87 -14.81
CA PRO A 373 -35.73 43.70 -16.18
C PRO A 373 -36.08 44.92 -17.05
N PRO A 374 -35.21 45.36 -17.99
CA PRO A 374 -33.93 44.75 -18.41
C PRO A 374 -32.71 45.20 -17.59
N LEU A 375 -32.87 46.07 -16.58
CA LEU A 375 -31.77 46.62 -15.79
C LEU A 375 -31.04 45.54 -14.97
N ASN A 376 -31.73 44.47 -14.57
CA ASN A 376 -31.11 43.31 -13.93
C ASN A 376 -29.99 42.70 -14.77
N TYR A 377 -30.23 42.44 -16.06
CA TYR A 377 -29.24 41.87 -16.98
C TYR A 377 -28.04 42.80 -17.15
N LEU A 378 -28.30 44.11 -17.32
CA LEU A 378 -27.22 45.08 -17.47
C LEU A 378 -26.39 45.25 -16.19
N LEU A 379 -27.02 45.32 -15.02
CA LEU A 379 -26.30 45.50 -13.76
C LEU A 379 -25.53 44.24 -13.35
N VAL A 380 -26.12 43.05 -13.53
CA VAL A 380 -25.43 41.77 -13.27
C VAL A 380 -24.22 41.62 -14.19
N THR A 381 -24.38 41.82 -15.52
CA THR A 381 -23.26 41.77 -16.47
C THR A 381 -22.16 42.76 -16.12
N VAL A 382 -22.51 44.01 -15.82
CA VAL A 382 -21.55 45.04 -15.40
C VAL A 382 -20.77 44.61 -14.15
N THR A 383 -21.43 44.00 -13.17
CA THR A 383 -20.77 43.59 -11.92
C THR A 383 -19.85 42.38 -12.10
N MET A 384 -20.34 41.34 -12.76
CA MET A 384 -19.63 40.09 -12.99
C MET A 384 -18.47 40.28 -13.96
N LEU A 385 -18.74 40.87 -15.14
CA LEU A 385 -17.73 41.10 -16.15
C LEU A 385 -16.75 42.20 -15.72
N GLY A 386 -17.23 43.30 -15.14
CA GLY A 386 -16.37 44.37 -14.64
C GLY A 386 -15.44 43.89 -13.52
N GLY A 387 -15.94 43.07 -12.60
CA GLY A 387 -15.13 42.42 -11.56
C GLY A 387 -14.09 41.46 -12.14
N ALA A 388 -14.49 40.60 -13.07
CA ALA A 388 -13.60 39.66 -13.75
C ALA A 388 -12.49 40.35 -14.55
N LEU A 389 -12.84 41.39 -15.31
CA LEU A 389 -11.91 42.22 -16.08
C LEU A 389 -10.94 42.98 -15.17
N GLY A 390 -11.43 43.53 -14.06
CA GLY A 390 -10.59 44.18 -13.05
C GLY A 390 -9.54 43.21 -12.47
N MET A 391 -9.96 42.01 -12.08
CA MET A 391 -9.05 40.97 -11.60
C MET A 391 -8.04 40.54 -12.67
N ALA A 392 -8.50 40.31 -13.91
CA ALA A 392 -7.64 39.91 -15.02
C ALA A 392 -6.60 40.99 -15.38
N ALA A 393 -7.00 42.25 -15.42
CA ALA A 393 -6.11 43.39 -15.69
C ALA A 393 -5.03 43.54 -14.61
N HIS A 394 -5.41 43.36 -13.34
CA HIS A 394 -4.45 43.37 -12.23
C HIS A 394 -3.50 42.17 -12.28
N ALA A 395 -4.03 40.95 -12.50
CA ALA A 395 -3.24 39.72 -12.60
C ALA A 395 -2.26 39.73 -13.78
N ALA A 396 -2.63 40.36 -14.90
CA ALA A 396 -1.78 40.57 -16.07
C ALA A 396 -0.76 41.71 -15.90
N GLY A 397 -0.76 42.40 -14.75
CA GLY A 397 0.16 43.51 -14.46
C GLY A 397 -0.04 44.75 -15.33
N LYS A 398 -1.25 44.94 -15.90
CA LYS A 398 -1.58 46.07 -16.80
C LYS A 398 -2.07 47.31 -16.05
N VAL A 399 -2.20 47.22 -14.72
CA VAL A 399 -2.57 48.34 -13.84
C VAL A 399 -1.29 48.94 -13.28
N GLY A 400 -0.84 50.07 -13.83
CA GLY A 400 0.42 50.71 -13.43
C GLY A 400 0.57 52.15 -13.91
N ASP A 401 0.08 52.44 -15.12
CA ASP A 401 0.08 53.80 -15.68
C ASP A 401 -1.02 54.67 -15.06
N ALA A 402 -0.80 55.98 -14.97
CA ALA A 402 -1.76 56.93 -14.39
C ALA A 402 -3.18 56.77 -14.98
N VAL A 403 -3.30 56.68 -16.31
CA VAL A 403 -4.58 56.48 -17.01
C VAL A 403 -5.20 55.12 -16.71
N SER A 404 -4.40 54.05 -16.73
CA SER A 404 -4.86 52.68 -16.40
C SER A 404 -5.34 52.57 -14.94
N SER A 405 -4.70 53.29 -14.03
CA SER A 405 -5.04 53.32 -12.61
C SER A 405 -6.36 54.06 -12.36
N VAL A 406 -6.60 55.16 -13.09
CA VAL A 406 -7.86 55.90 -13.03
C VAL A 406 -9.00 55.06 -13.61
N ALA A 407 -8.79 54.44 -14.77
CA ALA A 407 -9.77 53.53 -15.37
C ALA A 407 -10.11 52.35 -14.45
N PHE A 408 -9.11 51.75 -13.81
CA PHE A 408 -9.30 50.68 -12.82
C PHE A 408 -10.10 51.16 -11.59
N THR A 409 -9.81 52.36 -11.07
CA THR A 409 -10.58 52.93 -9.96
C THR A 409 -12.02 53.23 -10.34
N GLY A 410 -12.27 53.79 -11.53
CA GLY A 410 -13.62 54.05 -12.02
C GLY A 410 -14.42 52.77 -12.19
N LEU A 411 -13.80 51.73 -12.75
CA LEU A 411 -14.41 50.41 -12.90
C LEU A 411 -14.77 49.79 -11.55
N ALA A 412 -13.88 49.84 -10.55
CA ALA A 412 -14.14 49.26 -9.23
C ALA A 412 -15.30 49.95 -8.48
N VAL A 413 -15.41 51.27 -8.60
CA VAL A 413 -16.53 52.06 -8.05
C VAL A 413 -17.84 51.69 -8.73
N LEU A 414 -17.83 51.63 -10.08
CA LEU A 414 -19.00 51.29 -10.89
C LEU A 414 -19.49 49.85 -10.61
N VAL A 415 -18.58 48.87 -10.51
CA VAL A 415 -18.89 47.48 -10.15
C VAL A 415 -19.48 47.39 -8.75
N SER A 416 -18.92 48.11 -7.78
CA SER A 416 -19.41 48.06 -6.39
C SER A 416 -20.78 48.73 -6.23
N GLY A 417 -21.02 49.83 -6.96
CA GLY A 417 -22.33 50.50 -7.01
C GLY A 417 -23.39 49.64 -7.69
N ALA A 418 -23.08 49.08 -8.87
CA ALA A 418 -24.00 48.19 -9.58
C ALA A 418 -24.32 46.92 -8.75
N GLY A 419 -23.34 46.34 -8.07
CA GLY A 419 -23.53 45.14 -7.24
C GLY A 419 -24.42 45.40 -6.03
N ALA A 420 -24.31 46.59 -5.43
CA ALA A 420 -25.19 47.00 -4.35
C ALA A 420 -26.66 47.11 -4.79
N ILE A 421 -26.91 47.62 -6.01
CA ILE A 421 -28.26 47.70 -6.58
C ILE A 421 -28.83 46.30 -6.85
N VAL A 422 -28.02 45.39 -7.44
CA VAL A 422 -28.43 44.00 -7.72
C VAL A 422 -28.88 43.28 -6.45
N ILE A 423 -28.12 43.44 -5.37
CA ILE A 423 -28.34 42.82 -4.05
C ILE A 423 -29.53 43.46 -3.29
N GLY A 424 -30.07 44.59 -3.76
CA GLY A 424 -31.16 45.30 -3.07
C GLY A 424 -30.69 46.13 -1.87
N PHE A 425 -29.48 46.69 -1.92
CA PHE A 425 -28.98 47.60 -0.88
C PHE A 425 -29.75 48.94 -0.94
N PRO A 426 -30.09 49.57 0.20
CA PRO A 426 -30.88 50.79 0.19
C PRO A 426 -30.18 51.93 -0.58
N ILE A 427 -30.92 52.59 -1.48
CA ILE A 427 -30.39 53.62 -2.40
C ILE A 427 -29.73 54.79 -1.62
N MET A 428 -30.28 55.16 -0.46
CA MET A 428 -29.71 56.20 0.41
C MET A 428 -28.30 55.89 0.91
N PHE A 429 -27.95 54.61 1.01
CA PHE A 429 -26.65 54.15 1.49
C PHE A 429 -25.71 53.71 0.36
N LEU A 430 -26.11 53.84 -0.91
CA LEU A 430 -25.31 53.49 -2.09
C LEU A 430 -23.92 54.16 -2.16
N PRO A 431 -23.69 55.38 -1.61
CA PRO A 431 -22.34 55.92 -1.48
C PRO A 431 -21.35 55.01 -0.75
N LEU A 432 -21.80 54.21 0.23
CA LEU A 432 -20.93 53.33 1.02
C LEU A 432 -20.29 52.22 0.15
N PRO A 433 -21.05 51.40 -0.61
CA PRO A 433 -20.48 50.48 -1.59
C PRO A 433 -19.53 51.13 -2.60
N MET A 434 -19.85 52.33 -3.10
CA MET A 434 -18.97 53.06 -4.03
C MET A 434 -17.64 53.44 -3.38
N ILE A 435 -17.68 53.91 -2.12
CA ILE A 435 -16.49 54.19 -1.31
C ILE A 435 -15.68 52.91 -1.07
N SER A 436 -16.34 51.77 -0.85
CA SER A 436 -15.68 50.45 -0.74
C SER A 436 -14.87 50.11 -2.00
N GLY A 437 -15.48 50.24 -3.18
CA GLY A 437 -14.81 50.02 -4.47
C GLY A 437 -13.62 50.95 -4.71
N TYR A 438 -13.74 52.23 -4.32
CA TYR A 438 -12.65 53.19 -4.39
C TYR A 438 -11.47 52.79 -3.49
N TYR A 439 -11.72 52.39 -2.24
CA TYR A 439 -10.69 51.96 -1.31
C TYR A 439 -10.05 50.63 -1.71
N ALA A 440 -10.81 49.69 -2.31
CA ALA A 440 -10.26 48.48 -2.92
C ALA A 440 -9.28 48.81 -4.05
N ALA A 441 -9.67 49.69 -4.98
CA ALA A 441 -8.81 50.09 -6.08
C ALA A 441 -7.58 50.89 -5.62
N ARG A 442 -7.73 51.73 -4.59
CA ARG A 442 -6.62 52.44 -3.93
C ARG A 442 -5.65 51.47 -3.26
N PHE A 443 -6.13 50.36 -2.68
CA PHE A 443 -5.27 49.33 -2.13
C PHE A 443 -4.43 48.65 -3.22
N PHE A 444 -5.04 48.24 -4.34
CA PHE A 444 -4.29 47.60 -5.43
C PHE A 444 -3.28 48.52 -6.12
N THR A 445 -3.55 49.83 -6.18
CA THR A 445 -2.67 50.83 -6.81
C THR A 445 -1.60 51.38 -5.84
N LYS A 446 -1.99 51.81 -4.64
CA LYS A 446 -1.12 52.48 -3.66
C LYS A 446 -0.64 51.58 -2.51
N LYS A 447 -1.09 50.32 -2.43
CA LYS A 447 -0.71 49.32 -1.40
C LYS A 447 -0.87 49.80 0.05
N SER A 448 -1.84 50.67 0.33
CA SER A 448 -2.07 51.21 1.66
C SER A 448 -2.92 50.26 2.54
N LEU A 449 -2.43 49.92 3.72
CA LEU A 449 -3.13 49.03 4.66
C LEU A 449 -4.43 49.62 5.18
N SER A 450 -4.45 50.93 5.45
CA SER A 450 -5.65 51.63 5.93
C SER A 450 -6.80 51.51 4.92
N SER A 451 -6.50 51.68 3.62
CA SER A 451 -7.51 51.50 2.57
C SER A 451 -8.05 50.07 2.47
N TYR A 452 -7.25 49.06 2.83
CA TYR A 452 -7.73 47.68 2.81
C TYR A 452 -8.73 47.43 3.95
N PHE A 453 -8.42 47.85 5.17
CA PHE A 453 -9.32 47.64 6.31
C PHE A 453 -10.62 48.46 6.19
N THR A 454 -10.58 49.66 5.61
CA THR A 454 -11.80 50.43 5.32
C THR A 454 -12.67 49.73 4.27
N PHE A 455 -12.06 49.19 3.21
CA PHE A 455 -12.75 48.34 2.23
C PHE A 455 -13.41 47.13 2.93
N VAL A 456 -12.66 46.37 3.73
CA VAL A 456 -13.19 45.16 4.40
C VAL A 456 -14.34 45.50 5.34
N ALA A 457 -14.25 46.59 6.11
CA ALA A 457 -15.33 47.01 7.01
C ALA A 457 -16.62 47.32 6.23
N ILE A 458 -16.53 48.10 5.15
CA ILE A 458 -17.71 48.48 4.37
C ILE A 458 -18.26 47.30 3.57
N ALA A 459 -17.40 46.48 2.96
CA ALA A 459 -17.81 45.27 2.25
C ALA A 459 -18.47 44.23 3.18
N SER A 460 -17.98 44.09 4.41
CA SER A 460 -18.59 43.19 5.40
C SER A 460 -20.02 43.59 5.75
N MET A 461 -20.31 44.89 5.78
CA MET A 461 -21.66 45.41 6.03
C MET A 461 -22.61 45.08 4.87
N MET A 462 -22.12 45.09 3.62
CA MET A 462 -22.91 44.66 2.45
C MET A 462 -23.25 43.17 2.51
N VAL A 463 -22.29 42.32 2.87
CA VAL A 463 -22.52 40.88 3.05
C VAL A 463 -23.51 40.62 4.19
N LEU A 464 -23.35 41.33 5.32
CA LEU A 464 -24.26 41.21 6.45
C LEU A 464 -25.69 41.63 6.05
N TRP A 465 -25.85 42.74 5.33
CA TRP A 465 -27.15 43.18 4.82
C TRP A 465 -27.82 42.10 3.95
N PHE A 466 -27.11 41.58 2.96
CA PHE A 466 -27.66 40.54 2.06
C PHE A 466 -28.15 39.32 2.83
N VAL A 467 -27.34 38.83 3.78
CA VAL A 467 -27.67 37.64 4.55
C VAL A 467 -28.81 37.89 5.54
N VAL A 468 -28.81 39.06 6.18
CA VAL A 468 -29.87 39.44 7.12
C VAL A 468 -31.20 39.59 6.41
N HIS A 469 -31.23 40.32 5.29
CA HIS A 469 -32.46 40.61 4.56
C HIS A 469 -33.10 39.36 3.94
N ASN A 470 -32.29 38.41 3.46
CA ASN A 470 -32.81 37.26 2.72
C ASN A 470 -33.01 36.00 3.58
N TYR A 471 -32.17 35.76 4.59
CA TYR A 471 -32.09 34.44 5.24
C TYR A 471 -32.26 34.44 6.77
N TRP A 472 -32.08 35.57 7.43
CA TRP A 472 -31.93 35.59 8.90
C TRP A 472 -33.25 35.47 9.66
N ASP A 473 -34.35 35.93 9.07
CA ASP A 473 -35.68 35.85 9.64
C ASP A 473 -36.46 34.59 9.21
N LEU A 474 -35.85 33.76 8.36
CA LEU A 474 -36.41 32.47 7.97
C LEU A 474 -36.26 31.45 9.11
N ASN A 475 -37.40 30.98 9.62
CA ASN A 475 -37.49 29.96 10.67
C ASN A 475 -37.38 28.53 10.09
N ILE A 476 -36.31 28.25 9.35
CA ILE A 476 -36.03 26.92 8.78
C ILE A 476 -34.95 26.23 9.62
N TRP A 477 -35.11 24.93 9.86
CA TRP A 477 -34.13 24.10 10.55
C TRP A 477 -33.30 23.32 9.53
N ILE A 478 -31.98 23.48 9.56
CA ILE A 478 -31.05 22.83 8.62
C ILE A 478 -29.92 22.19 9.41
N ALA A 479 -29.60 20.92 9.13
CA ALA A 479 -28.44 20.22 9.69
C ALA A 479 -28.33 20.28 11.24
N GLY A 480 -29.46 20.19 11.94
CA GLY A 480 -29.50 20.18 13.40
C GLY A 480 -29.41 21.57 14.06
N MET A 481 -29.61 22.65 13.31
CA MET A 481 -29.56 24.03 13.82
C MET A 481 -30.53 24.98 13.07
N PRO A 482 -31.00 26.07 13.71
CA PRO A 482 -31.81 27.07 13.02
C PRO A 482 -30.95 27.82 11.98
N LEU A 483 -31.54 28.12 10.82
CA LEU A 483 -30.90 28.84 9.72
C LEU A 483 -30.28 30.18 10.18
N LYS A 484 -30.94 30.89 11.10
CA LYS A 484 -30.43 32.10 11.74
C LYS A 484 -29.07 31.94 12.44
N SER A 485 -28.80 30.78 13.05
CA SER A 485 -27.49 30.50 13.63
C SER A 485 -26.47 30.14 12.57
N PHE A 486 -26.91 29.48 11.49
CA PHE A 486 -26.06 29.09 10.38
C PHE A 486 -25.56 30.31 9.60
N THR A 487 -26.46 31.25 9.31
CA THR A 487 -26.15 32.53 8.65
C THR A 487 -25.13 33.36 9.43
N LYS A 488 -25.21 33.39 10.77
CA LYS A 488 -24.18 34.02 11.62
C LYS A 488 -22.79 33.42 11.40
N TYR A 489 -22.68 32.10 11.32
CA TYR A 489 -21.40 31.43 11.08
C TYR A 489 -20.88 31.70 9.67
N VAL A 490 -21.74 31.68 8.65
CA VAL A 490 -21.33 32.00 7.27
C VAL A 490 -20.83 33.45 7.17
N VAL A 491 -21.55 34.41 7.75
CA VAL A 491 -21.12 35.82 7.77
C VAL A 491 -19.77 35.96 8.50
N ALA A 492 -19.62 35.34 9.67
CA ALA A 492 -18.35 35.35 10.40
C ALA A 492 -17.19 34.74 9.56
N ALA A 493 -17.45 33.66 8.82
CA ALA A 493 -16.46 33.02 7.97
C ALA A 493 -16.01 33.93 6.82
N VAL A 494 -16.97 34.61 6.17
CA VAL A 494 -16.72 35.54 5.07
C VAL A 494 -15.95 36.77 5.54
N ILE A 495 -16.30 37.32 6.70
CA ILE A 495 -15.56 38.45 7.30
C ILE A 495 -14.13 38.04 7.67
N MET A 496 -13.94 36.85 8.24
CA MET A 496 -12.60 36.33 8.50
C MET A 496 -11.79 36.12 7.20
N ALA A 497 -12.41 35.60 6.15
CA ALA A 497 -11.74 35.41 4.86
C ALA A 497 -11.28 36.74 4.23
N MET A 498 -12.06 37.82 4.38
CA MET A 498 -11.69 39.15 3.89
C MET A 498 -10.63 39.83 4.77
N THR A 499 -10.66 39.65 6.08
CA THR A 499 -9.72 40.32 7.02
C THR A 499 -8.32 39.70 7.00
N VAL A 500 -8.21 38.37 6.91
CA VAL A 500 -6.94 37.63 7.01
C VAL A 500 -5.86 38.06 6.00
N PRO A 501 -6.15 38.28 4.70
CA PRO A 501 -5.15 38.77 3.75
C PRO A 501 -4.59 40.15 4.13
N GLY A 502 -5.40 41.03 4.71
CA GLY A 502 -4.98 42.33 5.22
C GLY A 502 -4.07 42.22 6.43
N LEU A 503 -4.39 41.31 7.36
CA LEU A 503 -3.54 40.99 8.51
C LEU A 503 -2.18 40.44 8.07
N ALA A 504 -2.11 39.70 6.95
CA ALA A 504 -0.87 39.12 6.42
C ALA A 504 0.15 40.16 5.94
N LEU A 505 -0.28 41.40 5.73
CA LEU A 505 0.58 42.52 5.31
C LEU A 505 1.09 43.35 6.51
N LEU A 506 0.66 43.03 7.74
CA LEU A 506 1.15 43.68 8.96
C LEU A 506 2.62 43.30 9.26
N PRO A 507 3.34 44.13 10.03
CA PRO A 507 4.72 43.85 10.42
C PRO A 507 4.86 42.50 11.14
N THR A 508 6.04 41.90 11.05
CA THR A 508 6.31 40.52 11.49
C THR A 508 5.98 40.23 12.95
N LYS A 509 5.98 41.25 13.82
CA LYS A 509 5.58 41.15 15.24
C LYS A 509 4.11 40.78 15.45
N LEU A 510 3.25 41.11 14.48
CA LEU A 510 1.80 40.86 14.54
C LEU A 510 1.38 39.61 13.75
N ARG A 511 2.33 38.79 13.28
CA ARG A 511 2.03 37.56 12.53
C ARG A 511 1.15 36.57 13.29
N PHE A 512 1.17 36.58 14.63
CA PHE A 512 0.30 35.73 15.43
C PHE A 512 -1.20 35.98 15.16
N LEU A 513 -1.59 37.20 14.77
CA LEU A 513 -2.98 37.54 14.42
C LEU A 513 -3.41 36.85 13.12
N VAL A 514 -2.49 36.72 12.16
CA VAL A 514 -2.72 36.00 10.89
C VAL A 514 -2.87 34.51 11.17
N GLU A 515 -2.00 33.97 12.03
CA GLU A 515 -2.05 32.58 12.45
C GLU A 515 -3.37 32.27 13.17
N LEU A 516 -3.78 33.11 14.13
CA LEU A 516 -5.03 32.98 14.85
C LEU A 516 -6.26 33.14 13.94
N GLY A 517 -6.22 34.09 13.00
CA GLY A 517 -7.29 34.31 12.03
C GLY A 517 -7.45 33.12 11.08
N LEU A 518 -6.34 32.55 10.58
CA LEU A 518 -6.36 31.36 9.73
C LEU A 518 -6.86 30.12 10.49
N THR A 519 -6.40 29.88 11.72
CA THR A 519 -6.89 28.76 12.52
C THR A 519 -8.36 28.91 12.89
N GLY A 520 -8.80 30.12 13.28
CA GLY A 520 -10.20 30.43 13.54
C GLY A 520 -11.10 30.22 12.32
N HIS A 521 -10.66 30.68 11.14
CA HIS A 521 -11.38 30.46 9.89
C HIS A 521 -11.46 28.98 9.52
N ALA A 522 -10.37 28.22 9.65
CA ALA A 522 -10.36 26.79 9.38
C ALA A 522 -11.29 26.02 10.34
N LEU A 523 -11.29 26.35 11.64
CA LEU A 523 -12.19 25.76 12.64
C LEU A 523 -13.66 26.01 12.29
N LEU A 524 -13.99 27.24 11.87
CA LEU A 524 -15.35 27.60 11.50
C LEU A 524 -15.82 26.86 10.25
N ILE A 525 -14.97 26.75 9.21
CA ILE A 525 -15.30 25.93 8.03
C ILE A 525 -15.49 24.46 8.42
N CYS A 526 -14.60 23.90 9.25
CA CYS A 526 -14.75 22.52 9.71
C CYS A 526 -16.07 22.32 10.46
N TYR A 527 -16.46 23.28 11.32
CA TYR A 527 -17.72 23.22 12.04
C TYR A 527 -18.94 23.25 11.09
N ILE A 528 -18.94 24.19 10.14
CA ILE A 528 -20.01 24.34 9.15
C ILE A 528 -20.13 23.07 8.28
N GLU A 529 -19.02 22.58 7.72
CA GLU A 529 -19.02 21.37 6.89
C GLU A 529 -19.43 20.11 7.67
N ASN A 530 -18.99 19.95 8.93
CA ASN A 530 -19.40 18.81 9.75
C ASN A 530 -20.91 18.79 9.98
N ARG A 531 -21.54 19.96 10.15
CA ARG A 531 -23.00 20.06 10.25
C ARG A 531 -23.65 19.71 8.92
N LEU A 532 -23.25 20.37 7.85
CA LEU A 532 -23.84 20.17 6.52
C LEU A 532 -23.68 18.75 5.99
N PHE A 533 -22.57 18.07 6.28
CA PHE A 533 -22.31 16.72 5.81
C PHE A 533 -22.88 15.65 6.76
N ASN A 534 -22.39 15.58 8.01
CA ASN A 534 -22.75 14.48 8.91
C ASN A 534 -24.18 14.59 9.46
N TYR A 535 -24.63 15.79 9.86
CA TYR A 535 -25.98 15.93 10.42
C TYR A 535 -27.04 15.84 9.32
N ALA A 536 -26.79 16.38 8.13
CA ALA A 536 -27.75 16.24 7.05
C ALA A 536 -27.96 14.77 6.68
N THR A 537 -26.86 14.02 6.55
CA THR A 537 -26.91 12.59 6.22
C THR A 537 -27.57 11.75 7.31
N MET A 538 -27.38 12.08 8.60
CA MET A 538 -27.98 11.35 9.72
C MET A 538 -29.49 11.59 9.88
N TYR A 539 -29.97 12.81 9.62
CA TYR A 539 -31.37 13.19 9.89
C TYR A 539 -32.29 13.17 8.66
N TYR A 540 -31.74 13.32 7.44
CA TYR A 540 -32.50 13.27 6.18
C TYR A 540 -32.31 11.95 5.42
N PHE A 541 -31.98 10.88 6.15
CA PHE A 541 -31.82 9.53 5.61
C PHE A 541 -33.16 9.05 5.00
N GLY A 542 -33.27 9.07 3.66
CA GLY A 542 -34.48 8.66 2.93
C GLY A 542 -34.97 9.61 1.82
N PHE A 543 -34.42 10.83 1.71
CA PHE A 543 -34.60 11.67 0.52
C PHE A 543 -33.43 11.41 -0.44
N GLU A 544 -33.54 10.39 -1.28
CA GLU A 544 -32.43 9.83 -2.08
C GLU A 544 -31.84 10.80 -3.12
N ASP A 545 -32.55 11.86 -3.50
CA ASP A 545 -32.18 12.68 -4.67
C ASP A 545 -31.38 13.96 -4.36
N ASP A 546 -31.39 14.49 -3.12
CA ASP A 546 -30.77 15.79 -2.81
C ASP A 546 -29.81 15.74 -1.61
N VAL A 547 -28.57 15.28 -1.85
CA VAL A 547 -27.47 15.41 -0.88
C VAL A 547 -27.13 16.89 -0.69
N MET A 548 -27.52 17.46 0.45
CA MET A 548 -27.35 18.90 0.74
C MET A 548 -25.89 19.38 0.70
N TYR A 549 -24.92 18.53 1.06
CA TYR A 549 -23.49 18.83 0.92
C TYR A 549 -22.72 17.62 0.39
N PRO A 550 -22.25 17.66 -0.87
CA PRO A 550 -21.70 16.48 -1.51
C PRO A 550 -20.27 16.15 -1.05
N SER A 551 -19.92 14.87 -1.09
CA SER A 551 -18.62 14.34 -0.66
C SER A 551 -17.43 14.93 -1.43
N TYR A 552 -17.60 15.23 -2.72
CA TYR A 552 -16.55 15.84 -3.53
C TYR A 552 -16.18 17.27 -3.08
N MET A 553 -17.11 18.01 -2.47
CA MET A 553 -16.81 19.34 -1.90
C MET A 553 -15.92 19.21 -0.67
N VAL A 554 -16.17 18.22 0.20
CA VAL A 554 -15.30 17.93 1.36
C VAL A 554 -13.88 17.62 0.89
N LEU A 555 -13.74 16.78 -0.15
CA LEU A 555 -12.42 16.47 -0.73
C LEU A 555 -11.74 17.72 -1.30
N PHE A 556 -12.47 18.51 -2.09
CA PHE A 556 -11.94 19.72 -2.72
C PHE A 556 -11.46 20.75 -1.69
N THR A 557 -12.29 21.09 -0.70
CA THR A 557 -11.91 22.09 0.33
C THR A 557 -10.77 21.58 1.20
N THR A 558 -10.68 20.27 1.44
CA THR A 558 -9.58 19.64 2.18
C THR A 558 -8.26 19.73 1.42
N PHE A 559 -8.21 19.29 0.16
CA PHE A 559 -6.98 19.31 -0.63
C PHE A 559 -6.53 20.73 -0.95
N LEU A 560 -7.47 21.64 -1.26
CA LEU A 560 -7.16 23.05 -1.47
C LEU A 560 -6.60 23.67 -0.19
N GLY A 561 -7.21 23.41 0.97
CA GLY A 561 -6.72 23.86 2.28
C GLY A 561 -5.29 23.38 2.55
N LEU A 562 -5.02 22.08 2.37
CA LEU A 562 -3.67 21.51 2.55
C LEU A 562 -2.64 22.09 1.58
N ALA A 563 -3.01 22.29 0.31
CA ALA A 563 -2.13 22.89 -0.69
C ALA A 563 -1.78 24.35 -0.34
N LEU A 564 -2.76 25.13 0.11
CA LEU A 564 -2.57 26.51 0.56
C LEU A 564 -1.71 26.59 1.82
N VAL A 565 -1.96 25.74 2.82
CA VAL A 565 -1.13 25.68 4.04
C VAL A 565 0.32 25.35 3.71
N ARG A 566 0.55 24.37 2.82
CA ARG A 566 1.90 24.03 2.35
C ARG A 566 2.57 25.22 1.65
N ARG A 567 1.86 25.92 0.78
CA ARG A 567 2.38 27.11 0.07
C ARG A 567 2.73 28.22 1.06
N LEU A 568 1.82 28.56 1.97
CA LEU A 568 2.04 29.57 3.01
C LEU A 568 3.20 29.24 3.95
N SER A 569 3.41 27.95 4.25
CA SER A 569 4.54 27.46 5.04
C SER A 569 5.87 27.57 4.27
N VAL A 570 5.90 27.21 2.98
CA VAL A 570 7.09 27.36 2.13
C VAL A 570 7.47 28.84 1.98
N ASP A 571 6.47 29.71 1.81
CA ASP A 571 6.65 31.16 1.69
C ASP A 571 6.98 31.84 3.05
N GLN A 572 7.13 31.08 4.14
CA GLN A 572 7.47 31.56 5.49
C GLN A 572 6.48 32.62 6.04
N ARG A 573 5.22 32.56 5.61
CA ARG A 573 4.15 33.47 6.06
C ARG A 573 3.43 32.98 7.31
N VAL A 574 3.44 31.67 7.57
CA VAL A 574 2.80 31.02 8.71
C VAL A 574 3.86 30.25 9.49
N GLY A 575 3.86 30.37 10.82
CA GLY A 575 4.77 29.64 11.70
C GLY A 575 4.53 28.13 11.72
N PRO A 576 5.52 27.33 12.14
CA PRO A 576 5.43 25.86 12.12
C PRO A 576 4.30 25.30 13.00
N LYS A 577 3.97 25.98 14.10
CA LYS A 577 2.87 25.58 15.00
C LYS A 577 1.50 25.75 14.36
N ALA A 578 1.25 26.90 13.73
CA ALA A 578 -0.01 27.18 13.05
C ALA A 578 -0.16 26.31 11.78
N ALA A 579 0.92 26.12 11.02
CA ALA A 579 0.91 25.22 9.87
C ALA A 579 0.56 23.77 10.28
N TRP A 580 1.12 23.29 11.39
CA TRP A 580 0.81 21.99 11.97
C TRP A 580 -0.68 21.85 12.36
N ILE A 581 -1.23 22.82 13.11
CA ILE A 581 -2.65 22.82 13.50
C ILE A 581 -3.56 22.80 12.26
N LEU A 582 -3.28 23.67 11.29
CA LEU A 582 -4.05 23.75 10.05
C LEU A 582 -3.98 22.44 9.25
N THR A 583 -2.81 21.81 9.15
CA THR A 583 -2.70 20.51 8.48
C THR A 583 -3.56 19.45 9.16
N CYS A 584 -3.59 19.38 10.49
CA CYS A 584 -4.42 18.43 11.23
C CYS A 584 -5.92 18.70 11.04
N LEU A 585 -6.35 19.97 11.09
CA LEU A 585 -7.75 20.36 10.90
C LEU A 585 -8.26 20.07 9.49
N TYR A 586 -7.47 20.35 8.45
CA TYR A 586 -7.90 20.01 7.09
C TYR A 586 -7.87 18.50 6.87
N SER A 587 -6.84 17.78 7.32
CA SER A 587 -6.78 16.32 7.15
C SER A 587 -7.85 15.58 7.93
N SER A 588 -8.29 16.10 9.08
CA SER A 588 -9.36 15.47 9.88
C SER A 588 -10.68 15.42 9.13
N LYS A 589 -10.93 16.34 8.19
CA LYS A 589 -12.15 16.34 7.37
C LYS A 589 -12.35 15.08 6.55
N LEU A 590 -11.26 14.42 6.14
CA LEU A 590 -11.34 13.15 5.40
C LEU A 590 -12.01 12.05 6.19
N SER A 591 -11.97 12.09 7.53
CA SER A 591 -12.64 11.11 8.38
C SER A 591 -14.15 11.07 8.17
N MET A 592 -14.77 12.20 7.81
CA MET A 592 -16.21 12.30 7.56
C MET A 592 -16.65 11.42 6.39
N LEU A 593 -15.77 11.16 5.41
CA LEU A 593 -16.06 10.34 4.24
C LEU A 593 -16.09 8.85 4.55
N PHE A 594 -15.46 8.43 5.65
CA PHE A 594 -15.38 7.01 6.04
C PHE A 594 -16.45 6.65 7.06
N ILE A 595 -16.70 7.53 8.04
CA ILE A 595 -17.65 7.28 9.12
C ILE A 595 -18.52 8.52 9.32
N THR A 596 -19.83 8.34 9.15
CA THR A 596 -20.84 9.36 9.42
C THR A 596 -21.25 9.31 10.90
N SER A 597 -20.54 10.06 11.75
CA SER A 597 -20.93 10.22 13.16
C SER A 597 -20.71 11.65 13.65
N ARG A 598 -21.47 12.04 14.68
CA ARG A 598 -21.63 13.42 15.16
C ARG A 598 -20.31 14.10 15.53
N SER A 599 -19.37 13.33 16.05
CA SER A 599 -18.11 13.79 16.65
C SER A 599 -16.85 13.42 15.85
N VAL A 600 -16.99 12.68 14.75
CA VAL A 600 -15.86 12.06 14.00
C VAL A 600 -14.81 13.08 13.54
N LEU A 601 -15.23 14.24 13.02
CA LEU A 601 -14.30 15.30 12.63
C LEU A 601 -13.46 15.77 13.81
N TRP A 602 -14.10 16.07 14.94
CA TRP A 602 -13.44 16.66 16.10
C TRP A 602 -12.52 15.66 16.79
N VAL A 603 -12.97 14.41 16.90
CA VAL A 603 -12.17 13.33 17.46
C VAL A 603 -10.94 13.06 16.58
N SER A 604 -11.11 12.95 15.26
CA SER A 604 -9.98 12.76 14.35
C SER A 604 -9.01 13.95 14.38
N ALA A 605 -9.51 15.20 14.53
CA ALA A 605 -8.65 16.37 14.71
C ALA A 605 -7.83 16.29 16.00
N VAL A 606 -8.44 15.91 17.12
CA VAL A 606 -7.75 15.73 18.42
C VAL A 606 -6.70 14.62 18.34
N LEU A 607 -7.05 13.47 17.76
CA LEU A 607 -6.11 12.35 17.58
C LEU A 607 -4.94 12.73 16.66
N LEU A 608 -5.21 13.40 15.54
CA LEU A 608 -4.14 13.89 14.65
C LEU A 608 -3.23 14.90 15.35
N LEU A 609 -3.79 15.81 16.15
CA LEU A 609 -3.00 16.73 16.98
C LEU A 609 -2.21 16.01 18.08
N ALA A 610 -2.66 14.87 18.58
CA ALA A 610 -1.87 14.10 19.54
C ALA A 610 -0.68 13.37 18.89
N VAL A 611 -0.89 12.76 17.71
CA VAL A 611 0.07 11.81 17.09
C VAL A 611 1.09 12.48 16.17
N THR A 612 0.72 13.57 15.49
CA THR A 612 1.58 14.21 14.47
C THR A 612 2.71 15.15 14.96
N PRO A 613 2.79 15.64 16.23
CA PRO A 613 3.89 16.48 16.70
C PRO A 613 5.31 15.97 16.36
N PRO A 614 5.64 14.68 16.58
CA PRO A 614 6.98 14.15 16.30
C PRO A 614 7.37 14.22 14.82
N LEU A 615 6.38 14.23 13.91
CA LEU A 615 6.54 14.23 12.46
C LEU A 615 6.54 15.64 11.84
N LEU A 616 5.74 16.55 12.39
CA LEU A 616 5.48 17.86 11.80
C LEU A 616 6.13 19.02 12.57
N LEU A 617 6.13 19.00 13.91
CA LEU A 617 6.67 20.09 14.73
C LEU A 617 8.18 19.99 14.96
N TYR A 618 8.67 18.78 15.26
CA TYR A 618 10.08 18.53 15.58
C TYR A 618 10.93 18.15 14.36
N ARG A 619 10.42 18.40 13.15
CA ARG A 619 11.09 18.06 11.89
C ARG A 619 12.19 19.07 11.57
N ASP A 620 13.38 18.86 12.14
CA ASP A 620 14.57 19.57 11.67
C ASP A 620 15.19 18.89 10.46
N LYS A 621 15.48 19.70 9.43
CA LYS A 621 16.17 19.26 8.20
C LYS A 621 17.69 19.11 8.40
N SER A 622 18.23 19.52 9.55
CA SER A 622 19.65 19.36 9.90
C SER A 622 19.87 18.02 10.60
N LYS A 623 20.67 17.13 9.99
CA LYS A 623 20.94 15.76 10.46
C LYS A 623 21.45 15.72 11.91
N GLY A 624 20.87 14.84 12.72
CA GLY A 624 21.64 14.01 13.67
C GLY A 624 21.41 14.17 15.18
N ALA A 625 20.66 15.17 15.66
CA ALA A 625 20.39 15.31 17.09
C ALA A 625 18.89 15.34 17.37
N SER A 626 18.43 14.43 18.21
CA SER A 626 17.08 14.42 18.79
C SER A 626 16.84 15.73 19.54
N ARG A 627 16.09 16.67 18.96
CA ARG A 627 15.78 17.93 19.66
C ARG A 627 14.74 17.75 20.77
N MET A 628 13.98 16.65 20.73
CA MET A 628 12.93 16.39 21.69
C MET A 628 13.54 15.87 23.01
N LYS A 629 13.33 16.62 24.09
CA LYS A 629 13.81 16.23 25.43
C LYS A 629 13.03 15.01 25.91
N VAL A 630 13.66 14.17 26.75
CA VAL A 630 13.03 12.95 27.30
C VAL A 630 11.69 13.24 28.00
N TRP A 631 11.61 14.31 28.80
CA TRP A 631 10.34 14.70 29.45
C TRP A 631 9.25 15.10 28.44
N GLN A 632 9.62 15.74 27.33
CA GLN A 632 8.67 16.05 26.24
C GLN A 632 8.17 14.77 25.56
N ALA A 633 9.00 13.74 25.46
CA ALA A 633 8.61 12.43 24.94
C ALA A 633 7.58 11.73 25.82
N TYR A 634 7.81 11.71 27.13
CA TYR A 634 6.83 11.18 28.07
C TYR A 634 5.52 11.99 28.04
N PHE A 635 5.60 13.32 27.94
CA PHE A 635 4.42 14.17 27.83
C PHE A 635 3.64 13.92 26.53
N HIS A 636 4.30 13.80 25.38
CA HIS A 636 3.61 13.48 24.13
C HIS A 636 3.00 12.07 24.16
N ALA A 637 3.68 11.08 24.74
CA ALA A 637 3.14 9.74 24.93
C ALA A 637 1.91 9.74 25.86
N SER A 638 1.93 10.52 26.94
CA SER A 638 0.77 10.65 27.84
C SER A 638 -0.40 11.37 27.18
N VAL A 639 -0.15 12.40 26.36
CA VAL A 639 -1.17 13.07 25.54
C VAL A 639 -1.78 12.11 24.51
N VAL A 640 -0.98 11.25 23.88
CA VAL A 640 -1.49 10.20 22.96
C VAL A 640 -2.39 9.21 23.70
N ALA A 641 -1.97 8.69 24.85
CA ALA A 641 -2.79 7.78 25.64
C ALA A 641 -4.10 8.45 26.12
N PHE A 642 -4.01 9.68 26.64
CA PHE A 642 -5.16 10.42 27.12
C PHE A 642 -6.14 10.80 26.00
N SER A 643 -5.64 11.22 24.84
CA SER A 643 -6.48 11.53 23.67
C SER A 643 -7.18 10.28 23.13
N ALA A 644 -6.48 9.14 23.02
CA ALA A 644 -7.09 7.87 22.65
C ALA A 644 -8.19 7.45 23.64
N TRP A 645 -7.98 7.67 24.94
CA TRP A 645 -8.98 7.38 25.98
C TRP A 645 -10.22 8.26 25.86
N LEU A 646 -10.06 9.56 25.61
CA LEU A 646 -11.17 10.50 25.39
C LEU A 646 -11.95 10.17 24.12
N CYS A 647 -11.26 9.68 23.09
CA CYS A 647 -11.80 9.44 21.75
C CYS A 647 -12.34 8.01 21.55
N ARG A 648 -12.33 7.18 22.60
CA ARG A 648 -12.63 5.74 22.53
C ARG A 648 -13.96 5.40 21.86
N GLU A 649 -15.02 6.17 22.10
CA GLU A 649 -16.36 5.84 21.60
C GLU A 649 -16.37 5.83 20.07
N THR A 650 -15.75 6.82 19.43
CA THR A 650 -15.62 6.84 17.96
C THR A 650 -14.67 5.79 17.41
N ILE A 651 -13.64 5.40 18.18
CA ILE A 651 -12.75 4.29 17.80
C ILE A 651 -13.55 2.98 17.82
N PHE A 652 -14.45 2.82 18.79
CA PHE A 652 -15.31 1.65 18.93
C PHE A 652 -16.39 1.62 17.84
N GLU A 653 -17.02 2.77 17.53
CA GLU A 653 -17.91 2.92 16.37
C GLU A 653 -17.20 2.56 15.06
N ALA A 654 -15.96 3.03 14.88
CA ALA A 654 -15.15 2.70 13.69
C ALA A 654 -14.88 1.19 13.58
N LEU A 655 -14.57 0.54 14.70
CA LEU A 655 -14.35 -0.91 14.77
C LEU A 655 -15.64 -1.70 14.51
N GLN A 656 -16.78 -1.24 15.04
CA GLN A 656 -18.08 -1.84 14.78
C GLN A 656 -18.46 -1.71 13.30
N TRP A 657 -18.25 -0.52 12.70
CA TRP A 657 -18.48 -0.29 11.29
C TRP A 657 -17.60 -1.22 10.43
N TRP A 658 -16.33 -1.39 10.81
CA TRP A 658 -15.40 -2.28 10.12
C TRP A 658 -15.77 -3.76 10.23
N ASN A 659 -16.11 -4.22 11.44
CA ASN A 659 -16.38 -5.63 11.71
C ASN A 659 -17.81 -6.04 11.31
N GLY A 660 -18.72 -5.07 11.14
CA GLY A 660 -20.14 -5.29 10.84
C GLY A 660 -20.93 -5.97 11.97
N ARG A 661 -20.30 -6.21 13.13
CA ARG A 661 -20.85 -6.84 14.34
C ARG A 661 -20.34 -6.09 15.57
N PRO A 662 -21.05 -6.12 16.71
CA PRO A 662 -20.54 -5.53 17.94
C PRO A 662 -19.18 -6.16 18.30
N PRO A 663 -18.13 -5.34 18.47
CA PRO A 663 -16.79 -5.83 18.80
C PRO A 663 -16.77 -6.39 20.23
N SER A 664 -16.03 -7.47 20.45
CA SER A 664 -15.81 -8.04 21.78
C SER A 664 -14.94 -7.13 22.66
N ASP A 665 -15.10 -7.21 23.99
CA ASP A 665 -14.31 -6.41 24.95
C ASP A 665 -12.79 -6.57 24.75
N GLY A 666 -12.33 -7.79 24.44
CA GLY A 666 -10.92 -8.06 24.14
C GLY A 666 -10.44 -7.33 22.87
N LEU A 667 -11.28 -7.26 21.84
CA LEU A 667 -11.00 -6.51 20.61
C LEU A 667 -10.95 -4.99 20.87
N LEU A 668 -11.85 -4.48 21.71
CA LEU A 668 -11.91 -3.06 22.09
C LEU A 668 -10.67 -2.63 22.88
N LEU A 669 -10.28 -3.39 23.91
CA LEU A 669 -9.08 -3.08 24.68
C LEU A 669 -7.80 -3.30 23.86
N GLY A 670 -7.75 -4.37 23.07
CA GLY A 670 -6.62 -4.69 22.20
C GLY A 670 -6.36 -3.61 21.15
N SER A 671 -7.42 -3.16 20.47
CA SER A 671 -7.32 -2.07 19.49
C SER A 671 -6.87 -0.75 20.13
N TYR A 672 -7.35 -0.43 21.33
CA TYR A 672 -6.87 0.74 22.08
C TYR A 672 -5.36 0.66 22.39
N ILE A 673 -4.88 -0.46 22.94
CA ILE A 673 -3.46 -0.67 23.25
C ILE A 673 -2.61 -0.64 21.97
N LEU A 674 -3.10 -1.27 20.91
CA LEU A 674 -2.42 -1.31 19.62
C LEU A 674 -2.30 0.09 19.02
N LEU A 675 -3.39 0.86 18.97
CA LEU A 675 -3.40 2.21 18.40
C LEU A 675 -2.52 3.17 19.18
N THR A 676 -2.54 3.12 20.51
CA THR A 676 -1.65 3.94 21.36
C THR A 676 -0.18 3.56 21.18
N GLY A 677 0.13 2.27 21.06
CA GLY A 677 1.47 1.78 20.73
C GLY A 677 1.95 2.26 19.35
N LEU A 678 1.14 2.08 18.31
CA LEU A 678 1.45 2.51 16.95
C LEU A 678 1.67 4.03 16.87
N ALA A 679 0.85 4.81 17.55
CA ALA A 679 0.97 6.26 17.62
C ALA A 679 2.28 6.74 18.28
N CYS A 680 2.90 5.92 19.15
CA CYS A 680 4.17 6.24 19.80
C CYS A 680 5.41 5.86 18.95
N ILE A 681 5.25 5.12 17.84
CA ILE A 681 6.38 4.71 16.97
C ILE A 681 7.21 5.89 16.46
N PRO A 682 6.62 6.98 15.92
CA PRO A 682 7.41 8.10 15.42
C PRO A 682 8.28 8.76 16.50
N ILE A 683 7.84 8.76 17.76
CA ILE A 683 8.62 9.30 18.89
C ILE A 683 9.90 8.50 19.06
N VAL A 684 9.80 7.17 19.17
CA VAL A 684 10.95 6.31 19.44
C VAL A 684 11.83 6.13 18.19
N ALA A 685 11.24 5.94 17.02
CA ALA A 685 11.97 5.66 15.79
C ALA A 685 12.76 6.87 15.26
N LEU A 686 12.19 8.07 15.34
CA LEU A 686 12.82 9.28 14.77
C LEU A 686 13.65 10.04 15.82
N HIS A 687 13.16 10.17 17.05
CA HIS A 687 13.82 11.00 18.08
C HIS A 687 14.65 10.18 19.07
N PHE A 688 14.31 8.92 19.35
CA PHE A 688 15.10 8.09 20.28
C PHE A 688 15.64 6.79 19.66
N PRO A 689 16.31 6.83 18.48
CA PRO A 689 16.82 5.63 17.84
C PRO A 689 17.91 4.92 18.66
N HIS A 690 18.59 5.65 19.56
CA HIS A 690 19.64 5.12 20.43
C HIS A 690 19.08 4.39 21.65
N ALA A 691 17.85 4.69 22.08
CA ALA A 691 17.23 4.09 23.27
C ALA A 691 16.66 2.71 22.94
N GLN A 692 17.51 1.68 23.03
CA GLN A 692 17.11 0.30 22.74
C GLN A 692 16.01 -0.20 23.69
N SER A 693 16.02 0.21 24.96
CA SER A 693 14.96 -0.12 25.92
C SER A 693 13.58 0.35 25.43
N ALA A 694 13.47 1.62 24.99
CA ALA A 694 12.21 2.18 24.47
C ALA A 694 11.70 1.42 23.24
N LYS A 695 12.59 1.03 22.31
CA LYS A 695 12.21 0.21 21.15
C LYS A 695 11.65 -1.15 21.56
N ARG A 696 12.28 -1.80 22.53
CA ARG A 696 11.88 -3.12 23.02
C ARG A 696 10.52 -3.06 23.73
N PHE A 697 10.33 -2.08 24.63
CA PHE A 697 9.04 -1.86 25.29
C PHE A 697 7.92 -1.54 24.30
N LEU A 698 8.20 -0.73 23.28
CA LEU A 698 7.23 -0.39 22.24
C LEU A 698 6.80 -1.63 21.43
N VAL A 699 7.75 -2.48 21.05
CA VAL A 699 7.46 -3.76 20.37
C VAL A 699 6.57 -4.64 21.25
N LEU A 700 6.81 -4.68 22.56
CA LEU A 700 5.99 -5.45 23.50
C LEU A 700 4.57 -4.89 23.60
N VAL A 701 4.38 -3.57 23.69
CA VAL A 701 3.05 -2.92 23.73
C VAL A 701 2.26 -3.15 22.44
N VAL A 702 2.91 -3.05 21.28
CA VAL A 702 2.25 -3.32 19.99
C VAL A 702 1.86 -4.80 19.88
N ALA A 703 2.74 -5.70 20.32
CA ALA A 703 2.46 -7.13 20.32
C ALA A 703 1.33 -7.52 21.28
N THR A 704 1.28 -6.94 22.49
CA THR A 704 0.17 -7.18 23.43
C THR A 704 -1.17 -6.70 22.85
N GLY A 705 -1.22 -5.51 22.28
CA GLY A 705 -2.42 -5.00 21.61
C GLY A 705 -2.89 -5.91 20.47
N LEU A 706 -1.95 -6.35 19.61
CA LEU A 706 -2.25 -7.27 18.51
C LEU A 706 -2.77 -8.63 19.02
N LEU A 707 -2.17 -9.18 20.08
CA LEU A 707 -2.61 -10.44 20.68
C LEU A 707 -4.02 -10.35 21.25
N PHE A 708 -4.39 -9.23 21.87
CA PHE A 708 -5.76 -8.99 22.34
C PHE A 708 -6.76 -8.89 21.19
N VAL A 709 -6.38 -8.26 20.07
CA VAL A 709 -7.21 -8.18 18.86
C VAL A 709 -7.46 -9.56 18.25
N ILE A 710 -6.41 -10.40 18.17
CA ILE A 710 -6.50 -11.73 17.55
C ILE A 710 -7.22 -12.72 18.47
N MET A 711 -6.84 -12.76 19.75
CA MET A 711 -7.31 -13.78 20.70
C MET A 711 -8.62 -13.41 21.38
N GLN A 712 -9.00 -12.14 21.36
CA GLN A 712 -10.24 -11.60 21.95
C GLN A 712 -10.55 -12.19 23.33
N PRO A 713 -9.62 -12.08 24.30
CA PRO A 713 -9.83 -12.66 25.62
C PRO A 713 -11.05 -12.00 26.26
N PRO A 714 -11.93 -12.74 26.95
CA PRO A 714 -13.02 -12.11 27.67
C PRO A 714 -12.46 -11.37 28.86
N ILE A 715 -12.90 -10.14 28.97
CA ILE A 715 -12.60 -9.27 30.08
C ILE A 715 -13.90 -9.11 30.85
N LYS A 716 -13.85 -9.16 32.19
CA LYS A 716 -15.05 -8.90 32.97
C LYS A 716 -15.52 -7.47 32.68
N LEU A 717 -16.81 -7.31 32.36
CA LEU A 717 -17.44 -6.02 32.03
C LEU A 717 -17.20 -4.93 33.10
N SER A 718 -16.88 -5.30 34.34
CA SER A 718 -16.53 -4.37 35.42
C SER A 718 -15.13 -3.75 35.30
N TRP A 719 -14.25 -4.33 34.48
CA TRP A 719 -12.88 -3.86 34.22
C TRP A 719 -12.77 -3.03 32.94
N VAL A 720 -13.81 -3.02 32.09
CA VAL A 720 -13.81 -2.39 30.77
C VAL A 720 -14.94 -1.35 30.71
N TYR A 721 -14.54 -0.14 30.32
CA TYR A 721 -15.34 0.98 29.80
C TYR A 721 -16.87 0.85 29.87
N ARG A 722 -17.49 1.58 30.82
CA ARG A 722 -18.95 1.86 30.81
C ARG A 722 -19.31 2.73 29.59
N SER A 723 -19.60 2.10 28.46
CA SER A 723 -20.29 2.73 27.33
C SER A 723 -21.69 2.10 27.19
N GLU A 724 -22.73 2.94 27.19
CA GLU A 724 -24.12 2.48 27.06
C GLU A 724 -24.40 1.83 25.69
N PHE A 725 -23.65 2.23 24.64
CA PHE A 725 -23.75 1.64 23.30
C PHE A 725 -23.29 0.17 23.26
N ILE A 726 -22.16 -0.14 23.92
CA ILE A 726 -21.63 -1.51 24.00
C ILE A 726 -22.53 -2.39 24.86
N LYS A 727 -23.10 -1.83 25.93
CA LYS A 727 -24.05 -2.55 26.79
C LYS A 727 -25.33 -2.92 26.03
N ALA A 728 -25.86 -2.01 25.21
CA ALA A 728 -27.04 -2.28 24.37
C ALA A 728 -26.77 -3.35 23.29
N ALA A 729 -25.56 -3.38 22.74
CA ALA A 729 -25.19 -4.35 21.70
C ALA A 729 -24.84 -5.76 22.24
N HIS A 730 -24.44 -5.86 23.51
CA HIS A 730 -24.23 -7.15 24.20
C HIS A 730 -25.51 -7.72 24.84
N LEU A 731 -26.57 -6.92 24.97
CA LEU A 731 -27.87 -7.33 25.53
C LEU A 731 -28.80 -8.01 24.51
N SER A 732 -28.34 -8.31 23.29
CA SER A 732 -29.11 -9.16 22.38
C SER A 732 -29.06 -10.61 22.86
N ASP A 733 -30.04 -10.99 23.69
CA ASP A 733 -30.37 -12.37 24.11
C ASP A 733 -30.65 -13.34 22.93
N ASP A 734 -30.48 -12.91 21.69
CA ASP A 734 -30.73 -13.68 20.47
C ASP A 734 -29.63 -14.73 20.20
N ASP A 735 -28.35 -14.45 20.47
CA ASP A 735 -27.30 -15.43 20.15
C ASP A 735 -27.32 -16.67 21.08
N THR A 736 -27.78 -16.51 22.32
CA THR A 736 -27.97 -17.61 23.28
C THR A 736 -29.30 -18.34 23.06
N SER A 737 -30.33 -17.66 22.57
CA SER A 737 -31.65 -18.25 22.29
C SER A 737 -31.76 -18.93 20.92
N ILE A 738 -31.03 -18.46 19.90
CA ILE A 738 -31.07 -19.03 18.54
C ILE A 738 -30.19 -20.27 18.40
N TYR A 739 -29.00 -20.30 19.03
CA TYR A 739 -28.03 -21.39 18.82
C TYR A 739 -28.00 -22.44 19.94
N GLY A 740 -28.82 -22.28 20.98
CA GLY A 740 -28.85 -23.20 22.12
C GLY A 740 -27.54 -23.21 22.91
N PHE A 741 -27.51 -23.98 24.00
CA PHE A 741 -26.37 -24.08 24.93
C PHE A 741 -25.11 -24.62 24.22
N ILE A 742 -24.30 -23.73 23.66
CA ILE A 742 -22.91 -24.05 23.31
C ILE A 742 -22.17 -24.19 24.64
N ALA A 743 -21.77 -25.41 24.99
CA ALA A 743 -20.97 -25.71 26.18
C ALA A 743 -19.92 -24.60 26.39
N SER A 744 -19.99 -23.92 27.54
CA SER A 744 -19.16 -22.75 27.85
C SER A 744 -17.69 -23.16 27.88
N LYS A 745 -17.01 -23.04 26.74
CA LYS A 745 -15.57 -23.27 26.67
C LYS A 745 -14.89 -22.34 27.68
N PRO A 746 -14.02 -22.84 28.55
CA PRO A 746 -13.28 -21.98 29.46
C PRO A 746 -12.44 -21.02 28.62
N THR A 747 -12.66 -19.73 28.80
CA THR A 747 -12.02 -18.68 27.99
C THR A 747 -10.76 -18.11 28.64
N TRP A 748 -10.51 -18.43 29.91
CA TRP A 748 -9.29 -18.09 30.63
C TRP A 748 -7.97 -18.64 30.04
N PRO A 749 -7.92 -19.78 29.31
CA PRO A 749 -6.67 -20.29 28.72
C PRO A 749 -6.05 -19.33 27.69
N SER A 750 -6.86 -18.51 27.03
CA SER A 750 -6.36 -17.48 26.09
C SER A 750 -5.37 -16.52 26.77
N TRP A 751 -5.55 -16.20 28.05
CA TRP A 751 -4.64 -15.37 28.84
C TRP A 751 -3.29 -16.05 29.06
N LEU A 752 -3.26 -17.38 29.20
CA LEU A 752 -2.00 -18.12 29.28
C LEU A 752 -1.22 -18.05 27.96
N LEU A 753 -1.91 -18.19 26.82
CA LEU A 753 -1.25 -18.07 25.52
C LEU A 753 -0.70 -16.64 25.32
N ILE A 754 -1.48 -15.60 25.63
CA ILE A 754 -1.01 -14.22 25.57
C ILE A 754 0.23 -14.03 26.45
N ALA A 755 0.22 -14.55 27.67
CA ALA A 755 1.38 -14.50 28.57
C ALA A 755 2.60 -15.22 27.96
N THR A 756 2.43 -16.40 27.35
CA THR A 756 3.55 -17.15 26.70
C THR A 756 4.20 -16.33 25.59
N VAL A 757 3.40 -15.72 24.71
CA VAL A 757 3.91 -14.98 23.55
C VAL A 757 4.58 -13.67 23.99
N VAL A 758 4.01 -12.99 24.98
CA VAL A 758 4.60 -11.75 25.53
C VAL A 758 5.92 -12.05 26.25
N LEU A 759 5.97 -13.12 27.04
CA LEU A 759 7.17 -13.54 27.78
C LEU A 759 8.29 -13.97 26.81
N THR A 760 7.95 -14.72 25.76
CA THR A 760 8.92 -15.11 24.71
C THR A 760 9.46 -13.92 23.94
N LEU A 761 8.59 -12.97 23.58
CA LEU A 761 9.00 -11.72 22.93
C LEU A 761 9.88 -10.87 23.86
N ALA A 762 9.58 -10.81 25.15
CA ALA A 762 10.39 -10.10 26.14
C ALA A 762 11.79 -10.72 26.32
N ALA A 763 11.91 -12.05 26.22
CA ALA A 763 13.17 -12.76 26.25
C ALA A 763 14.01 -12.54 24.98
N VAL A 764 13.41 -12.68 23.79
CA VAL A 764 14.10 -12.47 22.50
C VAL A 764 14.55 -11.02 22.33
N THR A 765 13.72 -10.06 22.77
CA THR A 765 14.09 -8.64 22.76
C THR A 765 15.08 -8.26 23.85
N SER A 766 15.48 -9.20 24.73
CA SER A 766 16.37 -9.00 25.88
C SER A 766 15.91 -7.90 26.85
N ILE A 767 14.59 -7.74 27.00
CA ILE A 767 14.01 -7.02 28.15
C ILE A 767 14.26 -7.84 29.41
N ILE A 768 14.04 -9.15 29.31
CA ILE A 768 14.44 -10.13 30.32
C ILE A 768 15.84 -10.65 29.92
N PRO A 769 16.87 -10.53 30.78
CA PRO A 769 18.25 -10.89 30.43
C PRO A 769 18.50 -12.41 30.45
N VAL A 770 17.69 -13.19 29.71
CA VAL A 770 17.76 -14.67 29.61
C VAL A 770 19.09 -15.18 29.02
N LYS A 771 19.76 -14.34 28.22
CA LYS A 771 21.06 -14.67 27.63
C LYS A 771 22.17 -14.82 28.68
N TYR A 772 22.13 -14.01 29.75
CA TYR A 772 23.25 -13.88 30.69
C TYR A 772 23.11 -14.75 31.93
N VAL A 773 21.89 -15.11 32.32
CA VAL A 773 21.62 -15.85 33.56
C VAL A 773 20.96 -17.20 33.25
N VAL A 774 21.63 -18.31 33.62
CA VAL A 774 21.17 -19.67 33.31
C VAL A 774 19.93 -20.06 34.12
N GLU A 775 19.85 -19.66 35.39
CA GLU A 775 18.66 -19.92 36.22
C GLU A 775 17.40 -19.25 35.67
N LEU A 776 17.53 -17.99 35.24
CA LEU A 776 16.46 -17.25 34.60
C LEU A 776 16.03 -17.89 33.28
N ARG A 777 16.98 -18.48 32.54
CA ARG A 777 16.70 -19.25 31.30
C ARG A 777 15.94 -20.54 31.58
N ALA A 778 16.30 -21.27 32.63
CA ALA A 778 15.57 -22.46 33.05
C ALA A 778 14.15 -22.13 33.52
N LEU A 779 13.99 -21.09 34.36
CA LEU A 779 12.68 -20.61 34.81
C LEU A 779 11.82 -20.10 33.64
N TYR A 780 12.43 -19.41 32.67
CA TYR A 780 11.77 -18.98 31.45
C TYR A 780 11.27 -20.17 30.62
N ALA A 781 12.12 -21.16 30.34
CA ALA A 781 11.77 -22.33 29.54
C ALA A 781 10.66 -23.16 30.21
N LEU A 782 10.75 -23.36 31.53
CA LEU A 782 9.72 -24.02 32.33
C LEU A 782 8.41 -23.22 32.32
N GLY A 783 8.48 -21.90 32.52
CA GLY A 783 7.32 -21.01 32.52
C GLY A 783 6.56 -21.03 31.19
N VAL A 784 7.26 -20.90 30.05
CA VAL A 784 6.67 -21.01 28.71
C VAL A 784 6.08 -22.39 28.46
N GLY A 785 6.81 -23.45 28.84
CA GLY A 785 6.36 -24.83 28.68
C GLY A 785 5.08 -25.14 29.48
N ILE A 786 4.99 -24.72 30.73
CA ILE A 786 3.80 -24.94 31.57
C ILE A 786 2.60 -24.15 31.04
N THR A 787 2.78 -22.87 30.74
CA THR A 787 1.68 -21.99 30.31
C THR A 787 1.13 -22.39 28.94
N LEU A 788 2.00 -22.73 27.98
CA LEU A 788 1.59 -23.28 26.68
C LEU A 788 1.00 -24.69 26.83
N GLY A 789 1.57 -25.50 27.72
CA GLY A 789 1.10 -26.85 28.04
C GLY A 789 -0.33 -26.88 28.54
N ILE A 790 -0.64 -26.04 29.52
CA ILE A 790 -1.99 -25.91 30.08
C ILE A 790 -2.95 -25.37 29.02
N TYR A 791 -2.52 -24.39 28.21
CA TYR A 791 -3.35 -23.87 27.11
C TYR A 791 -3.73 -24.96 26.10
N ILE A 792 -2.76 -25.71 25.58
CA ILE A 792 -3.01 -26.78 24.59
C ILE A 792 -3.91 -27.86 25.19
N SER A 793 -3.66 -28.23 26.44
CA SER A 793 -4.44 -29.23 27.17
C SER A 793 -5.91 -28.83 27.31
N VAL A 794 -6.19 -27.62 27.79
CA VAL A 794 -7.56 -27.16 28.04
C VAL A 794 -8.30 -26.84 26.72
N GLN A 795 -7.60 -26.30 25.71
CA GLN A 795 -8.23 -25.87 24.47
C GLN A 795 -8.57 -27.04 23.52
N TYR A 796 -7.67 -28.02 23.41
CA TYR A 796 -7.80 -29.10 22.42
C TYR A 796 -8.15 -30.45 23.05
N PHE A 797 -7.87 -30.66 24.34
CA PHE A 797 -8.09 -31.93 25.04
C PHE A 797 -9.04 -31.81 26.24
N PHE A 798 -10.02 -30.89 26.18
CA PHE A 798 -10.89 -30.50 27.31
C PHE A 798 -11.47 -31.66 28.15
N GLN A 799 -11.83 -32.78 27.49
CA GLN A 799 -12.46 -33.94 28.12
C GLN A 799 -11.47 -34.97 28.71
N ALA A 800 -10.15 -34.82 28.50
CA ALA A 800 -9.13 -35.81 28.85
C ALA A 800 -8.22 -35.31 30.00
N VAL A 801 -8.81 -35.03 31.17
CA VAL A 801 -8.11 -34.44 32.34
C VAL A 801 -6.90 -35.28 32.78
N VAL A 802 -6.96 -36.60 32.64
CA VAL A 802 -5.85 -37.53 32.99
C VAL A 802 -4.64 -37.36 32.06
N LEU A 803 -4.83 -36.86 30.84
CA LEU A 803 -3.78 -36.66 29.84
C LEU A 803 -3.03 -35.32 30.03
N TYR A 804 -3.62 -34.37 30.76
CA TYR A 804 -3.05 -33.04 31.00
C TYR A 804 -1.62 -33.06 31.57
N PRO A 805 -1.30 -33.81 32.63
CA PRO A 805 0.07 -33.83 33.16
C PRO A 805 1.09 -34.37 32.15
N LEU A 806 0.72 -35.38 31.34
CA LEU A 806 1.61 -35.89 30.30
C LEU A 806 1.80 -34.88 29.16
N LEU A 807 0.73 -34.24 28.68
CA LEU A 807 0.83 -33.23 27.62
C LEU A 807 1.62 -32.00 28.09
N VAL A 808 1.39 -31.51 29.31
CA VAL A 808 2.17 -30.42 29.90
C VAL A 808 3.65 -30.83 30.00
N ALA A 809 3.95 -32.05 30.45
CA ALA A 809 5.33 -32.55 30.50
C ALA A 809 5.99 -32.58 29.11
N THR A 810 5.29 -33.05 28.08
CA THR A 810 5.83 -33.08 26.70
C THR A 810 6.18 -31.69 26.18
N ILE A 811 5.31 -30.70 26.44
CA ILE A 811 5.51 -29.32 25.98
C ILE A 811 6.61 -28.63 26.79
N VAL A 812 6.73 -28.92 28.09
CA VAL A 812 7.85 -28.45 28.92
C VAL A 812 9.19 -29.01 28.41
N LEU A 813 9.26 -30.31 28.12
CA LEU A 813 10.49 -30.93 27.60
C LEU A 813 10.87 -30.36 26.24
N ALA A 814 9.90 -30.14 25.35
CA ALA A 814 10.12 -29.49 24.06
C ALA A 814 10.61 -28.04 24.23
N ALA A 815 10.02 -27.26 25.13
CA ALA A 815 10.42 -25.89 25.41
C ALA A 815 11.84 -25.82 26.00
N VAL A 816 12.17 -26.69 26.96
CA VAL A 816 13.52 -26.80 27.53
C VAL A 816 14.53 -27.18 26.45
N PHE A 817 14.21 -28.15 25.60
CA PHE A 817 15.07 -28.55 24.48
C PHE A 817 15.37 -27.36 23.57
N ILE A 818 14.34 -26.67 23.06
CA ILE A 818 14.47 -25.54 22.12
C ILE A 818 15.24 -24.36 22.73
N VAL A 819 14.96 -23.99 23.98
CA VAL A 819 15.62 -22.84 24.61
C VAL A 819 17.11 -23.12 24.86
N PHE A 820 17.46 -24.34 25.27
CA PHE A 820 18.85 -24.72 25.56
C PHE A 820 19.63 -25.19 24.31
N THR A 821 18.97 -25.43 23.17
CA THR A 821 19.65 -25.51 21.86
C THR A 821 20.07 -24.14 21.37
N HIS A 822 19.17 -23.15 21.41
CA HIS A 822 19.45 -21.79 20.91
C HIS A 822 20.40 -21.00 21.83
N LEU A 823 20.34 -21.25 23.14
CA LEU A 823 21.24 -20.67 24.13
C LEU A 823 21.91 -21.81 24.91
N PRO A 824 23.06 -22.33 24.45
CA PRO A 824 23.73 -23.43 25.14
C PRO A 824 24.28 -23.00 26.51
N SER A 825 24.37 -23.96 27.41
CA SER A 825 25.08 -23.90 28.70
C SER A 825 26.07 -25.06 28.78
N GLU A 826 27.03 -25.01 29.69
CA GLU A 826 28.03 -26.09 29.88
C GLU A 826 27.38 -27.44 30.20
N SER A 827 26.22 -27.42 30.88
CA SER A 827 25.42 -28.61 31.18
C SER A 827 24.53 -29.09 30.04
N SER A 828 24.21 -28.21 29.07
CA SER A 828 23.25 -28.49 27.99
C SER A 828 23.69 -29.67 27.12
N THR A 829 24.97 -29.73 26.75
CA THR A 829 25.52 -30.77 25.85
C THR A 829 25.41 -32.19 26.40
N ARG A 830 25.35 -32.36 27.73
CA ARG A 830 25.18 -33.66 28.39
C ARG A 830 23.71 -34.01 28.61
N VAL A 831 22.86 -33.04 28.91
CA VAL A 831 21.47 -33.27 29.35
C VAL A 831 20.48 -33.32 28.18
N LEU A 832 20.68 -32.53 27.12
CA LEU A 832 19.72 -32.42 26.01
C LEU A 832 19.41 -33.73 25.28
N PRO A 833 20.39 -34.63 25.00
CA PRO A 833 20.09 -35.93 24.38
C PRO A 833 19.14 -36.78 25.24
N TRP A 834 19.28 -36.75 26.56
CA TRP A 834 18.39 -37.44 27.48
C TRP A 834 16.99 -36.83 27.51
N VAL A 835 16.90 -35.49 27.45
CA VAL A 835 15.61 -34.78 27.34
C VAL A 835 14.86 -35.16 26.06
N PHE A 836 15.57 -35.24 24.93
CA PHE A 836 14.98 -35.68 23.65
C PHE A 836 14.56 -37.16 23.69
N SER A 837 15.39 -38.03 24.26
CA SER A 837 15.02 -39.45 24.42
C SER A 837 13.75 -39.61 25.25
N PHE A 838 13.60 -38.83 26.32
CA PHE A 838 12.40 -38.84 27.16
C PHE A 838 11.17 -38.30 26.41
N LEU A 839 11.33 -37.26 25.59
CA LEU A 839 10.27 -36.73 24.70
C LEU A 839 9.79 -37.79 23.70
N VAL A 840 10.70 -38.54 23.08
CA VAL A 840 10.36 -39.61 22.12
C VAL A 840 9.61 -40.77 22.82
N VAL A 841 9.99 -41.13 24.04
CA VAL A 841 9.32 -42.20 24.82
C VAL A 841 7.92 -41.79 25.26
N LEU A 842 7.68 -40.51 25.54
CA LEU A 842 6.35 -40.00 25.91
C LEU A 842 5.32 -40.13 24.77
N PHE A 843 5.75 -40.13 23.51
CA PHE A 843 4.86 -40.27 22.35
C PHE A 843 4.02 -41.57 22.36
N PRO A 844 4.60 -42.78 22.34
CA PRO A 844 3.81 -44.02 22.36
C PRO A 844 3.02 -44.18 23.66
N ILE A 845 3.54 -43.70 24.80
CA ILE A 845 2.84 -43.74 26.09
C ILE A 845 1.56 -42.91 26.04
N THR A 846 1.65 -41.67 25.57
CA THR A 846 0.48 -40.77 25.47
C THR A 846 -0.55 -41.28 24.45
N TYR A 847 -0.09 -41.79 23.30
CA TYR A 847 -0.95 -42.37 22.26
C TYR A 847 -1.72 -43.62 22.73
N LEU A 848 -1.05 -44.55 23.43
CA LEU A 848 -1.67 -45.77 23.94
C LEU A 848 -2.60 -45.50 25.13
N LEU A 849 -2.22 -44.58 26.03
CA LEU A 849 -3.00 -44.23 27.21
C LEU A 849 -4.32 -43.53 26.84
N GLU A 850 -4.28 -42.64 25.84
CA GLU A 850 -5.50 -42.04 25.27
C GLU A 850 -6.44 -43.12 24.72
N GLY A 851 -5.89 -44.14 24.08
CA GLY A 851 -6.63 -45.28 23.58
C GLY A 851 -7.29 -46.11 24.68
N HIS A 852 -6.60 -46.34 25.80
CA HIS A 852 -7.08 -47.22 26.87
C HIS A 852 -8.10 -46.54 27.79
N LEU A 853 -7.90 -45.25 28.11
CA LEU A 853 -8.76 -44.52 29.05
C LEU A 853 -10.17 -44.28 28.51
N ARG A 854 -10.32 -44.03 27.20
CA ARG A 854 -11.64 -43.89 26.58
C ARG A 854 -12.24 -45.22 26.13
N ALA A 855 -11.42 -46.25 25.88
CA ALA A 855 -11.90 -47.63 25.66
C ALA A 855 -12.67 -48.19 26.88
N LYS A 856 -12.30 -47.78 28.10
CA LYS A 856 -12.97 -48.21 29.34
C LYS A 856 -14.39 -47.63 29.51
N ASN A 857 -14.70 -46.51 28.85
CA ASN A 857 -16.02 -45.89 28.90
C ASN A 857 -17.03 -46.51 27.90
N PHE A 858 -16.61 -47.43 27.02
CA PHE A 858 -17.50 -48.10 26.06
C PHE A 858 -18.38 -49.20 26.69
N VAL A 859 -18.18 -49.51 27.96
CA VAL A 859 -18.85 -50.64 28.60
C VAL A 859 -20.27 -50.29 29.06
N ASP A 860 -20.64 -49.00 29.14
CA ASP A 860 -21.88 -48.55 29.79
C ASP A 860 -22.90 -47.78 28.91
N ASP A 861 -22.61 -47.39 27.65
CA ASP A 861 -23.48 -46.47 26.87
C ASP A 861 -24.11 -47.06 25.58
N GLU A 862 -25.27 -46.50 25.16
CA GLU A 862 -26.09 -46.89 24.00
C GLU A 862 -25.35 -46.80 22.64
N GLU A 863 -25.75 -47.61 21.65
CA GLU A 863 -25.07 -47.79 20.34
C GLU A 863 -24.81 -46.48 19.55
N ALA A 864 -25.64 -45.45 19.72
CA ALA A 864 -25.47 -44.16 19.04
C ALA A 864 -24.41 -43.26 19.70
N GLU A 865 -24.26 -43.31 21.03
CA GLU A 865 -23.20 -42.61 21.76
C GLU A 865 -21.84 -43.29 21.56
N ASN A 866 -21.83 -44.61 21.31
CA ASN A 866 -20.61 -45.35 20.97
C ASN A 866 -19.97 -44.87 19.66
N PHE A 867 -20.76 -44.51 18.64
CA PHE A 867 -20.22 -44.00 17.37
C PHE A 867 -19.64 -42.58 17.50
N THR A 868 -20.31 -41.69 18.23
CA THR A 868 -19.82 -40.32 18.47
C THR A 868 -18.57 -40.32 19.36
N ASN A 869 -18.52 -41.20 20.36
CA ASN A 869 -17.35 -41.40 21.22
C ASN A 869 -16.18 -42.04 20.44
N MET A 870 -16.44 -42.99 19.53
CA MET A 870 -15.42 -43.58 18.65
C MET A 870 -14.81 -42.54 17.71
N LEU A 871 -15.63 -41.68 17.10
CA LEU A 871 -15.15 -40.56 16.28
C LEU A 871 -14.37 -39.51 17.08
N ALA A 872 -14.78 -39.23 18.32
CA ALA A 872 -14.06 -38.32 19.21
C ALA A 872 -12.69 -38.87 19.65
N ILE A 873 -12.56 -40.19 19.80
CA ILE A 873 -11.29 -40.87 20.09
C ILE A 873 -10.37 -40.83 18.89
N GLU A 874 -10.88 -41.13 17.71
CA GLU A 874 -10.09 -41.08 16.48
C GLU A 874 -9.65 -39.65 16.20
N GLY A 875 -10.53 -38.65 16.36
CA GLY A 875 -10.18 -37.24 16.24
C GLY A 875 -9.10 -36.78 17.22
N ALA A 876 -9.07 -37.30 18.45
CA ALA A 876 -8.11 -36.91 19.47
C ALA A 876 -6.74 -37.62 19.32
N ARG A 877 -6.71 -38.90 18.92
CA ARG A 877 -5.46 -39.59 18.51
C ARG A 877 -4.80 -38.89 17.33
N MET A 878 -5.62 -38.42 16.40
CA MET A 878 -5.18 -37.69 15.22
C MET A 878 -4.62 -36.30 15.57
N SER A 879 -5.22 -35.59 16.52
CA SER A 879 -4.68 -34.32 17.01
C SER A 879 -3.38 -34.51 17.80
N LEU A 880 -3.25 -35.60 18.55
CA LEU A 880 -2.01 -35.98 19.26
C LEU A 880 -0.87 -36.30 18.28
N LEU A 881 -1.14 -37.08 17.22
CA LEU A 881 -0.19 -37.31 16.12
C LEU A 881 0.25 -35.98 15.49
N GLY A 882 -0.71 -35.07 15.23
CA GLY A 882 -0.42 -33.73 14.72
C GLY A 882 0.49 -32.91 15.63
N LEU A 883 0.26 -32.93 16.94
CA LEU A 883 1.06 -32.21 17.94
C LEU A 883 2.52 -32.68 17.95
N TYR A 884 2.73 -34.00 18.00
CA TYR A 884 4.09 -34.56 17.99
C TYR A 884 4.80 -34.33 16.65
N ALA A 885 4.10 -34.43 15.52
CA ALA A 885 4.66 -34.09 14.22
C ALA A 885 5.17 -32.63 14.17
N ALA A 886 4.40 -31.70 14.74
CA ALA A 886 4.79 -30.30 14.84
C ALA A 886 6.02 -30.09 15.74
N ILE A 887 6.06 -30.73 16.92
CA ILE A 887 7.21 -30.65 17.84
C ILE A 887 8.48 -31.18 17.17
N PHE A 888 8.42 -32.36 16.53
CA PHE A 888 9.57 -32.93 15.83
C PHE A 888 10.00 -32.10 14.61
N MET A 889 9.06 -31.46 13.91
CA MET A 889 9.39 -30.53 12.83
C MET A 889 10.17 -29.32 13.36
N ILE A 890 9.70 -28.71 14.46
CA ILE A 890 10.35 -27.55 15.08
C ILE A 890 11.76 -27.91 15.54
N ILE A 891 11.93 -29.04 16.22
CA ILE A 891 13.24 -29.53 16.68
C ILE A 891 14.19 -29.75 15.49
N ALA A 892 13.71 -30.39 14.42
CA ALA A 892 14.51 -30.63 13.23
C ALA A 892 14.97 -29.32 12.56
N LEU A 893 14.07 -28.34 12.45
CA LEU A 893 14.38 -27.02 11.92
C LEU A 893 15.42 -26.29 12.77
N GLU A 894 15.22 -26.26 14.08
CA GLU A 894 16.12 -25.56 15.02
C GLU A 894 17.54 -26.10 14.93
N ILE A 895 17.69 -27.43 14.98
CA ILE A 895 18.99 -28.10 14.83
C ILE A 895 19.62 -27.77 13.47
N LYS A 896 18.83 -27.72 12.40
CA LYS A 896 19.34 -27.39 11.06
C LYS A 896 19.87 -25.96 11.00
N PHE A 897 19.15 -25.01 11.60
CA PHE A 897 19.57 -23.61 11.65
C PHE A 897 20.83 -23.44 12.48
N GLU A 898 20.90 -24.03 13.67
CA GLU A 898 22.07 -23.92 14.54
C GLU A 898 23.32 -24.58 13.94
N LEU A 899 23.19 -25.77 13.34
CA LEU A 899 24.30 -26.41 12.62
C LEU A 899 24.80 -25.53 11.46
N ALA A 900 23.90 -24.87 10.74
CA ALA A 900 24.28 -23.95 9.66
C ALA A 900 24.98 -22.69 10.17
N LEU A 901 24.56 -22.14 11.32
CA LEU A 901 25.20 -20.99 11.97
C LEU A 901 26.62 -21.34 12.45
N LEU A 902 26.78 -22.47 13.14
CA LEU A 902 28.09 -22.95 13.62
C LEU A 902 29.07 -23.23 12.48
N LEU A 903 28.60 -23.79 11.36
CA LEU A 903 29.43 -24.01 10.17
C LEU A 903 29.89 -22.69 9.53
N ARG A 904 29.02 -21.67 9.52
CA ARG A 904 29.34 -20.34 8.98
C ARG A 904 30.36 -19.60 9.84
N GLU A 905 30.24 -19.65 11.15
CA GLU A 905 31.17 -19.02 12.09
C GLU A 905 32.57 -19.66 11.99
N LYS A 906 32.66 -20.99 11.98
CA LYS A 906 33.95 -21.70 11.80
C LYS A 906 34.59 -21.49 10.43
N ALA A 907 33.79 -21.26 9.38
CA ALA A 907 34.31 -20.91 8.06
C ALA A 907 34.91 -19.49 8.05
N ALA A 908 34.35 -18.56 8.84
CA ALA A 908 34.89 -17.22 8.99
C ALA A 908 36.21 -17.23 9.80
N ASP A 909 36.30 -18.01 10.88
CA ASP A 909 37.51 -18.11 11.71
C ASP A 909 38.71 -18.73 10.97
N LYS A 910 38.45 -19.69 10.07
CA LYS A 910 39.48 -20.26 9.20
C LYS A 910 39.99 -19.29 8.13
N GLY A 911 39.27 -18.19 7.87
CA GLY A 911 39.72 -17.13 6.96
C GLY A 911 40.70 -16.13 7.58
N VAL A 912 40.91 -16.16 8.90
CA VAL A 912 41.65 -15.11 9.64
C VAL A 912 43.02 -15.57 10.16
N THR A 913 43.37 -16.86 10.05
CA THR A 913 44.64 -17.38 10.58
C THR A 913 45.66 -17.73 9.49
N HIS A 914 46.21 -16.69 8.84
CA HIS A 914 47.58 -16.68 8.30
C HIS A 914 48.06 -15.21 8.09
N GLY A 915 48.79 -14.68 9.07
CA GLY A 915 49.83 -13.66 8.91
C GLY A 915 51.01 -14.07 9.80
N PRO A 916 52.30 -13.78 9.47
CA PRO A 916 52.84 -12.41 9.45
C PRO A 916 54.00 -12.22 8.41
N PRO A 917 54.96 -11.27 8.54
CA PRO A 917 54.99 -9.95 7.90
C PRO A 917 56.10 -9.73 6.83
N GLY A 918 55.90 -8.77 5.93
CA GLY A 918 56.98 -7.91 5.39
C GLY A 918 57.62 -8.23 4.02
N ARG A 919 57.63 -7.17 3.16
CA ARG A 919 58.47 -6.86 1.98
C ARG A 919 58.15 -7.46 0.58
N SER A 920 57.55 -6.58 -0.22
CA SER A 920 57.79 -6.29 -1.66
C SER A 920 58.56 -7.29 -2.53
N SER A 921 57.89 -7.81 -3.57
CA SER A 921 58.40 -7.73 -4.95
C SER A 921 57.29 -8.07 -5.96
N ALA A 922 57.33 -7.38 -7.09
CA ALA A 922 56.45 -7.52 -8.22
C ALA A 922 56.73 -8.82 -9.01
N PHE A 923 55.73 -9.20 -9.81
CA PHE A 923 55.64 -10.28 -10.82
C PHE A 923 54.98 -11.61 -10.41
N PRO A 924 54.06 -12.13 -11.26
CA PRO A 924 53.29 -13.33 -10.98
C PRO A 924 53.97 -14.58 -11.55
N PRO A 925 53.73 -15.78 -10.98
CA PRO A 925 53.83 -17.00 -11.75
C PRO A 925 52.47 -17.67 -11.89
N LYS A 926 52.05 -17.78 -13.16
CA LYS A 926 51.27 -18.92 -13.66
C LYS A 926 52.02 -20.22 -13.31
N ALA A 927 51.25 -21.30 -13.20
CA ALA A 927 51.67 -22.70 -13.08
C ALA A 927 51.99 -23.21 -11.65
N ARG A 928 50.93 -23.53 -10.91
CA ARG A 928 50.83 -24.76 -10.09
C ARG A 928 49.37 -25.20 -10.00
N LEU A 929 48.83 -25.62 -11.15
CA LEU A 929 47.45 -26.14 -11.29
C LEU A 929 47.49 -27.57 -11.85
N LEU A 930 48.45 -28.38 -11.36
CA LEU A 930 48.56 -29.81 -11.66
C LEU A 930 48.68 -30.68 -10.40
N GLN A 931 48.18 -30.19 -9.26
CA GLN A 931 48.02 -30.98 -8.04
C GLN A 931 46.67 -30.73 -7.35
N GLN A 932 45.60 -30.68 -8.14
CA GLN A 932 44.23 -30.74 -7.61
C GLN A 932 43.34 -31.68 -8.44
N ARG A 933 43.95 -32.63 -9.14
CA ARG A 933 43.26 -33.71 -9.86
C ARG A 933 43.15 -34.94 -8.97
N ARG A 934 42.34 -34.82 -7.92
CA ARG A 934 41.67 -35.89 -7.17
C ARG A 934 40.81 -35.19 -6.12
N ALA A 935 39.54 -34.97 -6.45
CA ALA A 935 38.52 -34.70 -5.44
C ALA A 935 38.25 -36.01 -4.68
N HIS A 936 39.26 -36.52 -3.95
CA HIS A 936 38.99 -37.43 -2.86
C HIS A 936 38.36 -36.60 -1.74
N ALA A 937 37.26 -37.14 -1.22
CA ALA A 937 36.67 -36.87 0.09
C ALA A 937 37.04 -35.52 0.71
N ALA A 938 36.05 -34.62 0.83
CA ALA A 938 36.12 -33.59 1.87
C ALA A 938 36.61 -34.27 3.15
N PRO A 939 37.72 -33.81 3.74
CA PRO A 939 38.42 -34.59 4.73
C PRO A 939 37.48 -34.78 5.91
N THR A 940 37.27 -36.04 6.26
CA THR A 940 36.65 -36.62 7.46
C THR A 940 37.21 -36.08 8.79
N PHE A 941 38.05 -35.03 8.73
CA PHE A 941 38.75 -34.40 9.84
C PHE A 941 38.01 -33.18 10.43
N THR A 942 37.01 -32.60 9.74
CA THR A 942 36.11 -31.60 10.36
C THR A 942 35.06 -32.25 11.26
N ILE A 943 34.68 -33.49 10.98
CA ILE A 943 33.70 -34.29 11.73
C ILE A 943 34.32 -34.78 13.06
N LYS A 944 35.58 -35.23 13.05
CA LYS A 944 36.28 -35.71 14.28
C LYS A 944 36.53 -34.63 15.34
N ARG A 945 36.44 -33.34 15.01
CA ARG A 945 36.60 -32.22 15.98
C ARG A 945 35.27 -31.53 16.33
N LEU A 946 34.22 -31.71 15.52
CA LEU A 946 32.81 -31.47 15.92
C LEU A 946 32.32 -32.55 16.90
N ALA A 947 32.93 -33.73 16.86
CA ALA A 947 32.68 -34.86 17.74
C ALA A 947 32.92 -34.59 19.24
N ALA A 948 33.66 -33.53 19.61
CA ALA A 948 33.98 -33.26 21.01
C ALA A 948 32.91 -32.42 21.75
N GLU A 949 32.08 -31.62 21.05
CA GLU A 949 31.15 -30.68 21.70
C GLU A 949 29.70 -30.73 21.17
N ALA A 950 29.42 -31.26 19.97
CA ALA A 950 28.07 -31.25 19.36
C ALA A 950 27.73 -32.47 18.49
N ALA A 951 28.37 -33.63 18.74
CA ALA A 951 28.20 -34.85 17.94
C ALA A 951 26.75 -35.37 17.85
N TRP A 952 25.95 -35.11 18.88
CA TRP A 952 24.58 -35.61 18.99
C TRP A 952 23.57 -34.82 18.14
N MET A 953 23.86 -33.57 17.77
CA MET A 953 22.91 -32.68 17.10
C MET A 953 22.44 -33.23 15.73
N PRO A 954 23.33 -33.66 14.82
CA PRO A 954 22.92 -34.22 13.52
C PRO A 954 22.02 -35.47 13.66
N ALA A 955 22.35 -36.37 14.59
CA ALA A 955 21.61 -37.60 14.83
C ALA A 955 20.19 -37.32 15.33
N ILE A 956 20.03 -36.43 16.32
CA ILE A 956 18.71 -36.01 16.83
C ILE A 956 17.90 -35.31 15.74
N GLY A 957 18.53 -34.41 14.97
CA GLY A 957 17.87 -33.74 13.85
C GLY A 957 17.33 -34.72 12.82
N ASN A 958 18.16 -35.68 12.40
CA ASN A 958 17.76 -36.73 11.45
C ASN A 958 16.62 -37.59 11.98
N PHE A 959 16.71 -38.06 13.22
CA PHE A 959 15.65 -38.85 13.84
C PHE A 959 14.32 -38.08 13.89
N SER A 960 14.38 -36.81 14.29
CA SER A 960 13.22 -35.92 14.34
C SER A 960 12.59 -35.69 12.95
N THR A 961 13.40 -35.51 11.90
CA THR A 961 12.89 -35.36 10.52
C THR A 961 12.18 -36.59 10.00
N VAL A 962 12.75 -37.78 10.24
CA VAL A 962 12.19 -39.05 9.77
C VAL A 962 10.89 -39.34 10.53
N LEU A 963 10.89 -39.17 11.85
CA LEU A 963 9.71 -39.38 12.67
C LEU A 963 8.57 -38.42 12.31
N CYS A 964 8.88 -37.13 12.10
CA CYS A 964 7.93 -36.14 11.60
C CYS A 964 7.33 -36.56 10.24
N PHE A 965 8.18 -36.95 9.28
CA PHE A 965 7.73 -37.38 7.96
C PHE A 965 6.83 -38.62 8.01
N ILE A 966 7.18 -39.63 8.83
CA ILE A 966 6.36 -40.83 9.03
C ILE A 966 4.99 -40.47 9.63
N ILE A 967 4.97 -39.65 10.69
CA ILE A 967 3.71 -39.23 11.32
C ILE A 967 2.84 -38.44 10.33
N CYS A 968 3.43 -37.55 9.53
CA CYS A 968 2.69 -36.83 8.50
C CYS A 968 2.14 -37.74 7.38
N LEU A 969 2.84 -38.83 7.03
CA LEU A 969 2.32 -39.83 6.10
C LEU A 969 1.14 -40.61 6.70
N ILE A 970 1.21 -40.99 7.98
CA ILE A 970 0.11 -41.62 8.71
C ILE A 970 -1.11 -40.68 8.71
N LEU A 971 -0.91 -39.41 9.08
CA LEU A 971 -1.95 -38.38 9.05
C LEU A 971 -2.56 -38.19 7.66
N ASN A 972 -1.76 -38.27 6.59
CA ASN A 972 -2.24 -38.13 5.22
C ASN A 972 -3.16 -39.30 4.82
N VAL A 973 -2.81 -40.53 5.21
CA VAL A 973 -3.63 -41.72 4.95
C VAL A 973 -4.97 -41.63 5.67
N THR A 974 -4.98 -41.22 6.94
CA THR A 974 -6.19 -41.18 7.77
C THR A 974 -7.07 -39.96 7.56
N LEU A 975 -6.53 -38.74 7.34
CA LEU A 975 -7.34 -37.52 7.13
C LEU A 975 -7.82 -37.32 5.70
N THR A 976 -7.01 -37.69 4.70
CA THR A 976 -7.29 -37.36 3.29
C THR A 976 -7.52 -38.59 2.42
N GLY A 977 -7.51 -39.78 3.01
CA GLY A 977 -7.58 -41.05 2.27
C GLY A 977 -6.36 -41.29 1.38
N GLY A 978 -5.20 -40.73 1.74
CA GLY A 978 -3.96 -40.87 0.97
C GLY A 978 -3.90 -40.00 -0.29
N SER A 979 -4.18 -38.69 -0.16
CA SER A 979 -4.16 -37.76 -1.30
C SER A 979 -2.80 -37.65 -1.97
N ASN A 980 -2.78 -37.82 -3.29
CA ASN A 980 -1.59 -37.69 -4.13
C ASN A 980 -1.01 -36.27 -4.16
N ARG A 981 -1.81 -35.25 -3.81
CA ARG A 981 -1.34 -33.86 -3.80
C ARG A 981 -0.52 -33.55 -2.54
N ALA A 982 -0.83 -34.22 -1.43
CA ALA A 982 -0.20 -33.97 -0.14
C ALA A 982 1.30 -34.32 -0.13
N ILE A 983 1.72 -35.35 -0.86
CA ILE A 983 3.14 -35.76 -0.89
C ILE A 983 4.06 -34.67 -1.42
N PHE A 984 3.60 -33.83 -2.36
CA PHE A 984 4.39 -32.71 -2.87
C PHE A 984 4.64 -31.64 -1.80
N PHE A 985 3.79 -31.55 -0.78
CA PHE A 985 3.95 -30.68 0.37
C PHE A 985 4.72 -31.34 1.53
N LEU A 986 4.61 -32.67 1.68
CA LEU A 986 5.26 -33.41 2.76
C LEU A 986 6.72 -33.79 2.44
N ALA A 987 7.03 -34.18 1.21
CA ALA A 987 8.38 -34.61 0.84
C ALA A 987 9.49 -33.56 1.09
N PRO A 988 9.25 -32.24 0.93
CA PRO A 988 10.22 -31.20 1.30
C PRO A 988 10.70 -31.24 2.76
N ILE A 989 9.96 -31.87 3.70
CA ILE A 989 10.40 -32.06 5.09
C ILE A 989 11.76 -32.77 5.14
N LEU A 990 12.02 -33.68 4.20
CA LEU A 990 13.29 -34.42 4.11
C LEU A 990 14.50 -33.56 3.75
N LEU A 991 14.32 -32.30 3.32
CA LEU A 991 15.42 -31.34 3.12
C LEU A 991 16.10 -30.92 4.42
N LEU A 992 15.47 -31.22 5.57
CA LEU A 992 15.99 -30.97 6.90
C LEU A 992 17.00 -32.03 7.34
N LEU A 993 17.15 -33.14 6.60
CA LEU A 993 18.19 -34.15 6.88
C LEU A 993 19.60 -33.51 6.89
N ASN A 994 20.37 -33.92 7.88
CA ASN A 994 21.75 -33.53 8.15
C ASN A 994 22.72 -34.63 7.75
N GLN A 995 23.94 -34.22 7.40
CA GLN A 995 25.05 -35.15 7.17
C GLN A 995 25.44 -35.76 8.52
N ASP A 996 25.47 -37.08 8.59
CA ASP A 996 25.78 -37.82 9.81
C ASP A 996 26.61 -39.07 9.46
N SER A 997 27.58 -39.41 10.31
CA SER A 997 28.38 -40.64 10.17
C SER A 997 27.59 -41.88 10.53
N ASP A 998 26.59 -41.75 11.40
CA ASP A 998 26.03 -42.91 12.10
C ASP A 998 24.80 -43.48 11.38
N ILE A 999 24.00 -42.64 10.71
CA ILE A 999 22.73 -43.07 10.06
C ILE A 999 22.87 -43.17 8.54
N ILE A 1000 23.55 -42.23 7.86
CA ILE A 1000 23.69 -42.22 6.39
C ILE A 1000 25.10 -41.79 5.98
N ALA A 1001 26.07 -42.71 6.14
CA ALA A 1001 27.50 -42.47 5.92
C ALA A 1001 27.90 -42.01 4.49
N GLY A 1002 26.96 -41.95 3.54
CA GLY A 1002 27.17 -41.51 2.15
C GLY A 1002 26.44 -40.22 1.74
N PHE A 1003 25.67 -39.58 2.64
CA PHE A 1003 24.84 -38.42 2.33
C PHE A 1003 25.60 -37.10 2.53
N GLY A 1004 25.86 -36.39 1.43
CA GLY A 1004 26.51 -35.07 1.42
C GLY A 1004 25.63 -33.97 0.82
N ASP A 1005 26.13 -32.72 0.83
CA ASP A 1005 25.40 -31.53 0.34
C ASP A 1005 24.99 -31.63 -1.14
N ARG A 1006 25.69 -32.46 -1.92
CA ARG A 1006 25.32 -32.73 -3.31
C ARG A 1006 24.00 -33.49 -3.39
N GLN A 1007 23.80 -34.52 -2.59
CA GLN A 1007 22.59 -35.36 -2.66
C GLN A 1007 21.38 -34.80 -1.92
N ARG A 1008 21.39 -33.52 -1.50
CA ARG A 1008 20.35 -32.92 -0.64
C ARG A 1008 18.91 -33.10 -1.15
N TYR A 1009 18.70 -33.06 -2.46
CA TYR A 1009 17.37 -33.15 -3.06
C TYR A 1009 16.93 -34.59 -3.39
N PHE A 1010 17.85 -35.57 -3.32
CA PHE A 1010 17.55 -36.97 -3.63
C PHE A 1010 16.45 -37.57 -2.73
N PRO A 1011 16.47 -37.41 -1.38
CA PRO A 1011 15.41 -37.93 -0.51
C PRO A 1011 14.02 -37.40 -0.84
N VAL A 1012 13.92 -36.16 -1.34
CA VAL A 1012 12.64 -35.55 -1.74
C VAL A 1012 12.11 -36.18 -3.04
N THR A 1013 12.97 -36.34 -4.03
CA THR A 1013 12.55 -36.84 -5.36
C THR A 1013 12.22 -38.33 -5.31
N ILE A 1014 12.99 -39.11 -4.54
CA ILE A 1014 12.73 -40.53 -4.35
C ILE A 1014 11.48 -40.78 -3.50
N SER A 1015 11.23 -40.02 -2.43
CA SER A 1015 10.02 -40.17 -1.61
C SER A 1015 8.74 -39.86 -2.40
N ILE A 1016 8.72 -38.80 -3.22
CA ILE A 1016 7.59 -38.50 -4.12
C ILE A 1016 7.39 -39.64 -5.13
N SER A 1017 8.46 -40.10 -5.76
CA SER A 1017 8.38 -41.17 -6.77
C SER A 1017 7.88 -42.49 -6.18
N VAL A 1018 8.45 -42.90 -5.03
CA VAL A 1018 8.08 -44.14 -4.34
C VAL A 1018 6.65 -44.07 -3.80
N TYR A 1019 6.26 -42.96 -3.19
CA TYR A 1019 4.89 -42.77 -2.69
C TYR A 1019 3.87 -42.88 -3.82
N LEU A 1020 4.05 -42.15 -4.92
CA LEU A 1020 3.11 -42.17 -6.05
C LEU A 1020 3.07 -43.54 -6.74
N VAL A 1021 4.18 -44.27 -6.81
CA VAL A 1021 4.21 -45.66 -7.32
C VAL A 1021 3.45 -46.61 -6.38
N LEU A 1022 3.67 -46.51 -5.07
CA LEU A 1022 2.96 -47.33 -4.08
C LEU A 1022 1.46 -47.02 -4.07
N THR A 1023 1.07 -45.75 -4.16
CA THR A 1023 -0.34 -45.35 -4.24
C THR A 1023 -0.96 -45.77 -5.58
N ALA A 1024 -0.21 -45.72 -6.70
CA ALA A 1024 -0.68 -46.24 -7.97
C ALA A 1024 -0.90 -47.76 -7.93
N LEU A 1025 0.01 -48.51 -7.32
CA LEU A 1025 -0.13 -49.96 -7.12
C LEU A 1025 -1.29 -50.30 -6.18
N TYR A 1026 -1.46 -49.55 -5.09
CA TYR A 1026 -2.56 -49.74 -4.15
C TYR A 1026 -3.93 -49.45 -4.81
N ARG A 1027 -4.05 -48.36 -5.57
CA ARG A 1027 -5.28 -48.05 -6.33
C ARG A 1027 -5.57 -49.11 -7.37
N LEU A 1028 -4.55 -49.56 -8.09
CA LEU A 1028 -4.70 -50.62 -9.08
C LEU A 1028 -5.12 -51.94 -8.44
N TRP A 1029 -4.63 -52.25 -7.24
CA TRP A 1029 -5.05 -53.41 -6.44
C TRP A 1029 -6.50 -53.29 -5.95
N GLU A 1030 -6.87 -52.16 -5.34
CA GLU A 1030 -8.22 -51.86 -4.83
C GLU A 1030 -9.27 -51.98 -5.94
N GLU A 1031 -8.97 -51.44 -7.12
CA GLU A 1031 -9.90 -51.35 -8.24
C GLU A 1031 -9.97 -52.65 -9.06
N THR A 1032 -8.94 -53.52 -8.98
CA THR A 1032 -8.94 -54.86 -9.61
C THR A 1032 -9.64 -55.91 -8.74
N TRP A 1033 -9.81 -55.67 -7.44
CA TRP A 1033 -10.33 -56.67 -6.50
C TRP A 1033 -11.57 -56.21 -5.72
N PRO A 1034 -12.78 -56.24 -6.31
CA PRO A 1034 -14.00 -56.17 -5.52
C PRO A 1034 -14.31 -57.55 -4.92
N GLY A 1035 -14.61 -57.58 -3.62
CA GLY A 1035 -15.12 -58.77 -2.95
C GLY A 1035 -16.41 -59.30 -3.59
N SER A 1036 -16.46 -60.62 -3.79
CA SER A 1036 -17.66 -61.47 -3.93
C SER A 1036 -18.85 -60.91 -4.74
N GLY A 1037 -18.63 -60.46 -5.98
CA GLY A 1037 -19.69 -60.24 -6.98
C GLY A 1037 -19.28 -60.89 -8.30
N GLY A 1038 -20.11 -61.79 -8.82
CA GLY A 1038 -19.78 -62.73 -9.90
C GLY A 1038 -19.21 -62.13 -11.18
N TRP A 1039 -18.62 -63.02 -11.99
CA TRP A 1039 -18.08 -62.76 -13.34
C TRP A 1039 -19.19 -62.26 -14.30
N ALA A 1040 -19.61 -61.00 -14.16
CA ALA A 1040 -20.53 -60.35 -15.08
C ALA A 1040 -19.73 -59.65 -16.18
N LEU A 1041 -19.98 -60.09 -17.42
CA LEU A 1041 -19.42 -59.65 -18.68
C LEU A 1041 -20.08 -58.34 -19.14
N ASP A 1042 -20.26 -57.37 -18.25
CA ASP A 1042 -20.81 -56.07 -18.61
C ASP A 1042 -19.68 -55.10 -19.00
N ILE A 1043 -19.78 -54.64 -20.24
CA ILE A 1043 -18.91 -53.70 -20.91
C ILE A 1043 -18.97 -52.38 -20.14
N GLY A 1044 -18.06 -52.21 -19.18
CA GLY A 1044 -17.95 -51.02 -18.34
C GLY A 1044 -17.42 -51.21 -16.92
N GLY A 1045 -17.06 -52.43 -16.49
CA GLY A 1045 -16.44 -52.69 -15.17
C GLY A 1045 -14.91 -52.93 -15.19
N PRO A 1046 -14.22 -52.76 -14.05
CA PRO A 1046 -12.75 -52.90 -13.96
C PRO A 1046 -12.34 -54.38 -14.06
N GLY A 1047 -12.00 -54.83 -15.28
CA GLY A 1047 -11.51 -56.18 -15.56
C GLY A 1047 -9.99 -56.28 -15.72
N TRP A 1048 -9.49 -57.47 -16.03
CA TRP A 1048 -8.06 -57.75 -16.27
C TRP A 1048 -7.41 -56.81 -17.32
N PHE A 1049 -8.16 -56.38 -18.33
CA PHE A 1049 -7.70 -55.43 -19.34
C PHE A 1049 -7.37 -54.04 -18.75
N PHE A 1050 -8.17 -53.56 -17.79
CA PHE A 1050 -7.91 -52.31 -17.06
C PHE A 1050 -6.62 -52.41 -16.24
N ALA A 1051 -6.42 -53.54 -15.54
CA ALA A 1051 -5.21 -53.81 -14.76
C ALA A 1051 -3.96 -53.87 -15.65
N VAL A 1052 -3.98 -54.67 -16.72
CA VAL A 1052 -2.84 -54.82 -17.64
C VAL A 1052 -2.50 -53.51 -18.35
N LYS A 1053 -3.50 -52.76 -18.83
CA LYS A 1053 -3.31 -51.44 -19.45
C LYS A 1053 -2.61 -50.47 -18.50
N ASN A 1054 -3.14 -50.29 -17.29
CA ASN A 1054 -2.60 -49.31 -16.35
C ASN A 1054 -1.25 -49.75 -15.73
N VAL A 1055 -1.00 -51.06 -15.57
CA VAL A 1055 0.33 -51.58 -15.17
C VAL A 1055 1.37 -51.32 -16.27
N ALA A 1056 1.05 -51.56 -17.54
CA ALA A 1056 1.95 -51.26 -18.65
C ALA A 1056 2.27 -49.76 -18.75
N LEU A 1057 1.25 -48.90 -18.59
CA LEU A 1057 1.42 -47.44 -18.58
C LEU A 1057 2.22 -46.95 -17.36
N LEU A 1058 2.08 -47.58 -16.19
CA LEU A 1058 2.91 -47.31 -15.01
C LEU A 1058 4.37 -47.69 -15.29
N MET A 1059 4.64 -48.88 -15.84
CA MET A 1059 6.00 -49.33 -16.18
C MET A 1059 6.70 -48.40 -17.18
N MET A 1060 5.97 -47.82 -18.13
CA MET A 1060 6.52 -46.84 -19.09
C MET A 1060 7.04 -45.55 -18.44
N THR A 1061 6.52 -45.16 -17.26
CA THR A 1061 6.97 -43.93 -16.57
C THR A 1061 8.24 -44.11 -15.74
N LEU A 1062 8.48 -45.32 -15.21
CA LEU A 1062 9.57 -45.60 -14.26
C LEU A 1062 10.99 -45.26 -14.77
N PRO A 1063 11.37 -45.47 -16.05
CA PRO A 1063 12.72 -45.18 -16.53
C PRO A 1063 13.18 -43.74 -16.26
N ASN A 1064 12.30 -42.73 -16.43
CA ASN A 1064 12.65 -41.33 -16.16
C ASN A 1064 12.86 -41.04 -14.68
N HIS A 1065 12.04 -41.63 -13.80
CA HIS A 1065 12.19 -41.48 -12.36
C HIS A 1065 13.48 -42.13 -11.85
N ILE A 1066 13.84 -43.31 -12.38
CA ILE A 1066 15.08 -44.01 -12.00
C ILE A 1066 16.31 -43.23 -12.49
N LEU A 1067 16.31 -42.80 -13.76
CA LEU A 1067 17.42 -42.04 -14.34
C LEU A 1067 17.64 -40.71 -13.61
N PHE A 1068 16.55 -40.01 -13.29
CA PHE A 1068 16.61 -38.75 -12.55
C PHE A 1068 17.08 -38.94 -11.12
N ASN A 1069 16.55 -39.91 -10.37
CA ASN A 1069 17.00 -40.17 -9.00
C ASN A 1069 18.46 -40.62 -8.96
N ARG A 1070 18.91 -41.42 -9.93
CA ARG A 1070 20.33 -41.75 -10.09
C ARG A 1070 21.18 -40.53 -10.41
N PHE A 1071 20.70 -39.64 -11.28
CA PHE A 1071 21.36 -38.36 -11.56
C PHE A 1071 21.47 -37.48 -10.30
N MET A 1072 20.43 -37.42 -9.48
CA MET A 1072 20.42 -36.66 -8.22
C MET A 1072 21.37 -37.25 -7.16
N TRP A 1073 21.66 -38.55 -7.21
CA TRP A 1073 22.62 -39.20 -6.33
C TRP A 1073 24.07 -39.03 -6.79
N ASP A 1074 24.35 -39.34 -8.06
CA ASP A 1074 25.71 -39.36 -8.61
C ASP A 1074 26.18 -37.97 -9.05
N TYR A 1075 25.27 -37.06 -9.42
CA TYR A 1075 25.55 -35.77 -10.11
C TYR A 1075 26.40 -35.93 -11.39
N VAL A 1076 26.47 -37.14 -11.93
CA VAL A 1076 27.22 -37.44 -13.16
C VAL A 1076 26.31 -37.23 -14.36
N ARG A 1077 26.82 -36.51 -15.35
CA ARG A 1077 26.12 -36.27 -16.61
C ARG A 1077 25.76 -37.61 -17.29
N GLN A 1078 24.48 -37.79 -17.59
CA GLN A 1078 24.01 -38.84 -18.48
C GLN A 1078 23.98 -38.33 -19.93
N THR A 1079 24.07 -39.24 -20.89
CA THR A 1079 24.10 -38.89 -22.32
C THR A 1079 22.77 -38.28 -22.76
N ASP A 1080 22.81 -37.16 -23.48
CA ASP A 1080 21.63 -36.43 -23.95
C ASP A 1080 20.68 -37.35 -24.77
N ALA A 1081 21.23 -38.35 -25.46
CA ALA A 1081 20.47 -39.39 -26.19
C ALA A 1081 19.55 -40.25 -25.29
N LYS A 1082 19.95 -40.54 -24.04
CA LYS A 1082 19.11 -41.31 -23.10
C LYS A 1082 17.88 -40.50 -22.68
N LEU A 1083 18.05 -39.20 -22.41
CA LEU A 1083 16.95 -38.31 -22.02
C LEU A 1083 15.96 -38.05 -23.16
N LEU A 1084 16.46 -37.96 -24.39
CA LEU A 1084 15.65 -37.75 -25.59
C LEU A 1084 14.81 -38.99 -25.93
N LEU A 1085 15.33 -40.19 -25.64
CA LEU A 1085 14.62 -41.46 -25.84
C LEU A 1085 13.58 -41.72 -24.73
N THR A 1086 13.82 -41.25 -23.50
CA THR A 1086 12.92 -41.51 -22.36
C THR A 1086 11.83 -40.46 -22.18
N LEU A 1087 11.99 -39.22 -22.64
CA LEU A 1087 10.93 -38.20 -22.61
C LEU A 1087 9.60 -38.65 -23.27
N PRO A 1088 9.59 -39.18 -24.52
CA PRO A 1088 8.35 -39.54 -25.20
C PRO A 1088 7.63 -40.75 -24.57
N LEU A 1089 8.34 -41.59 -23.79
CA LEU A 1089 7.74 -42.72 -23.07
C LEU A 1089 6.70 -42.29 -22.01
N ASN A 1090 6.71 -41.02 -21.57
CA ASN A 1090 5.69 -40.49 -20.64
C ASN A 1090 4.43 -39.96 -21.33
N LEU A 1091 4.44 -39.71 -22.65
CA LEU A 1091 3.25 -39.19 -23.34
C LEU A 1091 2.05 -40.15 -23.31
N PRO A 1092 2.24 -41.46 -23.57
CA PRO A 1092 1.15 -42.44 -23.46
C PRO A 1092 0.51 -42.47 -22.07
N SER A 1093 1.31 -42.33 -21.01
CA SER A 1093 0.79 -42.34 -19.64
C SER A 1093 0.09 -41.03 -19.25
N ILE A 1094 0.35 -39.92 -19.93
CA ILE A 1094 -0.35 -38.65 -19.73
C ILE A 1094 -1.72 -38.67 -20.42
N ILE A 1095 -1.81 -39.28 -21.61
CA ILE A 1095 -2.98 -39.21 -22.49
C ILE A 1095 -3.96 -40.38 -22.26
N MET A 1096 -3.46 -41.61 -22.11
CA MET A 1096 -4.28 -42.84 -22.20
C MET A 1096 -4.60 -43.50 -20.85
N THR A 1097 -4.10 -42.97 -19.72
CA THR A 1097 -4.35 -43.55 -18.39
C THR A 1097 -5.71 -43.13 -17.86
N ASP A 1098 -6.36 -44.07 -17.18
CA ASP A 1098 -7.62 -43.82 -16.46
C ASP A 1098 -7.34 -43.37 -15.01
N ILE A 1099 -6.18 -43.76 -14.47
CA ILE A 1099 -5.79 -43.46 -13.09
C ILE A 1099 -5.01 -42.15 -13.01
N LEU A 1100 -5.54 -41.18 -12.24
CA LEU A 1100 -4.94 -39.86 -12.05
C LEU A 1100 -3.49 -39.91 -11.51
N THR A 1101 -3.16 -40.89 -10.65
CA THR A 1101 -1.79 -41.07 -10.11
C THR A 1101 -0.76 -41.31 -11.21
N VAL A 1102 -1.08 -42.18 -12.17
CA VAL A 1102 -0.19 -42.54 -13.28
C VAL A 1102 -0.03 -41.35 -14.24
N ARG A 1103 -1.10 -40.56 -14.44
CA ARG A 1103 -1.04 -39.30 -15.22
C ARG A 1103 -0.11 -38.26 -14.58
N VAL A 1104 -0.22 -38.08 -13.26
CA VAL A 1104 0.67 -37.20 -12.49
C VAL A 1104 2.11 -37.71 -12.54
N LEU A 1105 2.33 -39.02 -12.46
CA LEU A 1105 3.65 -39.63 -12.55
C LEU A 1105 4.27 -39.42 -13.95
N GLY A 1106 3.48 -39.56 -15.03
CA GLY A 1106 3.92 -39.26 -16.40
C GLY A 1106 4.32 -37.79 -16.59
N LEU A 1107 3.51 -36.84 -16.10
CA LEU A 1107 3.84 -35.41 -16.12
C LEU A 1107 5.13 -35.12 -15.33
N LEU A 1108 5.27 -35.72 -14.14
CA LEU A 1108 6.44 -35.55 -13.29
C LEU A 1108 7.71 -36.12 -13.95
N GLY A 1109 7.63 -37.27 -14.63
CA GLY A 1109 8.72 -37.83 -15.42
C GLY A 1109 9.17 -36.92 -16.57
N ALA A 1110 8.25 -36.20 -17.21
CA ALA A 1110 8.57 -35.20 -18.22
C ALA A 1110 9.28 -33.97 -17.62
N ILE A 1111 8.84 -33.51 -16.45
CA ILE A 1111 9.49 -32.42 -15.72
C ILE A 1111 10.90 -32.82 -15.24
N TYR A 1112 11.07 -34.05 -14.76
CA TYR A 1112 12.36 -34.59 -14.31
C TYR A 1112 13.38 -34.67 -15.44
N SER A 1113 12.99 -35.17 -16.62
CA SER A 1113 13.87 -35.20 -17.78
C SER A 1113 14.22 -33.79 -18.30
N LEU A 1114 13.26 -32.86 -18.34
CA LEU A 1114 13.51 -31.46 -18.73
C LEU A 1114 14.43 -30.74 -17.74
N SER A 1115 14.19 -30.89 -16.43
CA SER A 1115 15.01 -30.29 -15.39
C SER A 1115 16.43 -30.85 -15.40
N GLN A 1116 16.59 -32.17 -15.57
CA GLN A 1116 17.89 -32.81 -15.75
C GLN A 1116 18.64 -32.25 -16.96
N TYR A 1117 17.96 -32.02 -18.08
CA TYR A 1117 18.54 -31.40 -19.28
C TYR A 1117 19.03 -29.97 -19.01
N VAL A 1118 18.20 -29.12 -18.39
CA VAL A 1118 18.55 -27.72 -18.08
C VAL A 1118 19.72 -27.64 -17.09
N ILE A 1119 19.70 -28.46 -16.02
CA ILE A 1119 20.77 -28.49 -15.02
C ILE A 1119 22.08 -28.96 -15.66
N SER A 1120 22.04 -30.03 -16.47
CA SER A 1120 23.22 -30.55 -17.18
C SER A 1120 23.81 -29.52 -18.14
N ARG A 1121 22.96 -28.77 -18.85
CA ARG A 1121 23.38 -27.68 -19.74
C ARG A 1121 24.03 -26.53 -18.96
N ARG A 1122 23.50 -26.17 -17.79
CA ARG A 1122 24.09 -25.15 -16.92
C ARG A 1122 25.45 -25.57 -16.39
N ILE A 1123 25.60 -26.83 -15.94
CA ILE A 1123 26.89 -27.38 -15.50
C ILE A 1123 27.91 -27.30 -16.64
N ARG A 1124 27.50 -27.63 -17.88
CA ARG A 1124 28.35 -27.49 -19.07
C ARG A 1124 28.78 -26.04 -19.31
N LEU A 1125 27.84 -25.09 -19.29
CA LEU A 1125 28.15 -23.67 -19.51
C LEU A 1125 29.02 -23.08 -18.39
N ALA A 1126 28.81 -23.50 -17.14
CA ALA A 1126 29.64 -23.09 -16.02
C ALA A 1126 31.05 -23.70 -16.10
N GLY A 1127 31.16 -24.98 -16.48
CA GLY A 1127 32.44 -25.64 -16.71
C GLY A 1127 33.21 -25.03 -17.90
N MET A 1128 32.52 -24.72 -19.00
CA MET A 1128 33.10 -24.03 -20.16
C MET A 1128 33.48 -22.56 -19.90
N LYS A 1129 32.97 -21.94 -18.83
CA LYS A 1129 33.43 -20.61 -18.37
C LYS A 1129 34.64 -20.70 -17.44
N TYR A 1130 34.94 -21.89 -16.93
CA TYR A 1130 36.05 -22.15 -16.00
C TYR A 1130 37.28 -22.71 -16.72
N ILE A 1131 37.07 -23.42 -17.82
CA ILE A 1131 38.06 -23.70 -18.88
C ILE A 1131 38.26 -22.41 -19.67
#